data_AF-A0A661PH05-F1
#
_entry.id   AF-A0A661PH05-F1
#
_cell.length_a   1.000
_cell.length_b   1.000
_cell.length_c   1.000
_cell.angle_alpha   90.00
_cell.angle_beta   90.00
_cell.angle_gamma   90.00
#
_symmetry.space_group_name_H-M   'P 1'
#
loop_
_entity.id
_entity.type
_entity.pdbx_description
1 polymer ?
#
loop_
_entity_poly.entity_id
_entity_poly.type
_entity_poly.pdbx_seq_one_letter_code
_entity_poly.pdbx_strand_id
1 'polypeptide(L)'
;MTAAFDAFVESGRSKLGFRLVIEGLGYEFVTATALENTTADGRQRVATLAHDGLGWIEKADITAGRLDVQGFTCRLVDRESDQVMTKALAWEPTEKTWLIEDLGVGGNVVTVMSTVGMSNSVIHVGTEAMRVSTVLSATELGVTRAYWDTIAQAHYTEDGANLSYPVVSLWRPMSIEGRRCYLYAYAPGDSYSGDGTLIFRGTCATDARLESNGADWRITVDSITRLMDAPIGADLESDVLTRGIYYTWLAPLRVLIQGGLDPAQNLILDIPSQEHPQGFFETQEEFCDYLTAALATGIAGFDVSSIVAVPSGRDDWWLEVLTGSTGEYAPIVQAWSAIDGTLSEWSTLAGEPTNGRAQNTLYTVRGGAGTNAAVPGPVVRRVPRGSFNVTSGPVLDPGIPSANPEYRIHVGGSVSLSGVTAVRVEWPGADELYHAVINVSESERWIHLGSSFGLLPDGAGYGRGAQARMRFVRTLGRGTVATVRDTVTALSQTLANTGGVPFLTTGDLASWTAVALAAARGKTWASTREFFVDEETTFADYVAEEFKAVGVFPVIDADGKIAIERMRAPALTEPEQVTLDGDVAAVDRGFPTWERNKEGRVNQVAYSWGYKPSLEEHSGTVIVRDVQAFSESKTGNTIEVKPKSAAASEPVIAELVSLAWAYLGVFGRAYSVVSAEASLATAFKVQLGQAVAVSLPHVPNTETGQRGVERVVGLLIERGVDIDGGRSRLSVLIHSGRLKGYPPSMRITRVETLGADQYRLTVDGLHPTNTGVIICADTPADHYAPGDSVVMRDVASTTNLFLGTVDAVTLTTIDVTTTSTPGVFYLIEYSTAGLATDSQTDYAYQAEDDGRVPFPTPEPAGEYSP
;
A
#
# COMPACT_ATOMS: atom_id res chain seq x y z
N MET A 1 -19.56 13.97 14.71
CA MET A 1 -20.34 13.49 15.88
C MET A 1 -21.68 14.19 15.92
N THR A 2 -22.69 13.60 16.55
CA THR A 2 -23.99 14.27 16.77
C THR A 2 -23.91 15.20 17.98
N ALA A 3 -24.66 16.30 17.98
CA ALA A 3 -24.67 17.24 19.11
C ALA A 3 -25.11 16.58 20.44
N ALA A 4 -25.96 15.54 20.38
CA ALA A 4 -26.35 14.79 21.56
C ALA A 4 -25.22 13.90 22.09
N PHE A 5 -24.41 13.31 21.21
CA PHE A 5 -23.23 12.55 21.60
C PHE A 5 -22.16 13.47 22.21
N ASP A 6 -21.94 14.64 21.62
CA ASP A 6 -21.04 15.66 22.19
C ASP A 6 -21.51 16.07 23.59
N ALA A 7 -22.83 16.29 23.79
CA ALA A 7 -23.39 16.57 25.12
C ALA A 7 -23.23 15.42 26.12
N PHE A 8 -23.28 14.16 25.68
CA PHE A 8 -22.94 13.00 26.51
C PHE A 8 -21.46 13.02 26.91
N VAL A 9 -20.58 13.25 25.94
CA VAL A 9 -19.13 13.35 26.12
C VAL A 9 -18.78 14.50 27.08
N GLU A 10 -19.52 15.60 27.07
CA GLU A 10 -19.38 16.70 28.03
C GLU A 10 -19.91 16.35 29.43
N SER A 11 -21.09 15.73 29.51
CA SER A 11 -21.79 15.52 30.79
C SER A 11 -21.38 14.26 31.55
N GLY A 12 -20.82 13.25 30.87
CA GLY A 12 -20.42 11.96 31.45
C GLY A 12 -21.56 11.14 32.02
N ARG A 13 -22.81 11.52 31.77
CA ARG A 13 -24.02 10.95 32.42
C ARG A 13 -25.01 10.55 31.35
N SER A 14 -25.20 9.24 31.11
CA SER A 14 -26.40 8.60 30.54
C SER A 14 -26.08 7.20 30.01
N LYS A 15 -27.10 6.37 29.82
CA LYS A 15 -26.97 5.11 29.07
C LYS A 15 -26.97 5.40 27.57
N LEU A 16 -26.00 4.83 26.85
CA LEU A 16 -25.92 4.88 25.40
C LEU A 16 -26.68 3.71 24.78
N GLY A 17 -27.32 3.93 23.64
CA GLY A 17 -27.73 2.87 22.73
C GLY A 17 -26.63 2.58 21.72
N PHE A 18 -26.54 1.35 21.24
CA PHE A 18 -25.59 0.92 20.22
C PHE A 18 -26.26 0.21 19.05
N ARG A 19 -25.65 0.37 17.86
CA ARG A 19 -25.99 -0.30 16.60
C ARG A 19 -24.72 -0.90 15.99
N LEU A 20 -24.71 -2.20 15.77
CA LEU A 20 -23.68 -2.92 15.03
C LEU A 20 -24.17 -3.16 13.59
N VAL A 21 -23.38 -2.72 12.61
CA VAL A 21 -23.60 -2.93 11.18
C VAL A 21 -22.48 -3.82 10.65
N ILE A 22 -22.81 -4.83 9.84
CA ILE A 22 -21.84 -5.68 9.14
C ILE A 22 -22.09 -5.50 7.64
N GLU A 23 -21.04 -5.22 6.87
CA GLU A 23 -21.17 -4.97 5.43
C GLU A 23 -21.80 -6.17 4.70
N GLY A 24 -22.68 -5.90 3.74
CA GLY A 24 -23.36 -6.95 2.96
C GLY A 24 -24.35 -7.81 3.74
N LEU A 25 -24.66 -7.49 5.00
CA LEU A 25 -25.73 -8.17 5.73
C LEU A 25 -27.04 -7.38 5.64
N GLY A 26 -28.15 -8.09 5.43
CA GLY A 26 -29.50 -7.52 5.42
C GLY A 26 -30.05 -7.14 6.80
N TYR A 27 -29.25 -7.28 7.86
CA TYR A 27 -29.63 -7.04 9.25
C TYR A 27 -28.62 -6.10 9.94
N GLU A 28 -29.14 -5.23 10.80
CA GLU A 28 -28.38 -4.37 11.71
C GLU A 28 -28.80 -4.71 13.14
N PHE A 29 -27.85 -4.85 14.06
CA PHE A 29 -28.15 -5.30 15.43
C PHE A 29 -28.11 -4.14 16.40
N VAL A 30 -29.19 -3.91 17.14
CA VAL A 30 -29.32 -2.77 18.06
C VAL A 30 -29.57 -3.23 19.49
N THR A 31 -29.19 -2.39 20.45
CA THR A 31 -29.36 -2.67 21.90
C THR A 31 -30.73 -2.28 22.44
N ALA A 32 -31.46 -1.40 21.75
CA ALA A 32 -32.74 -0.85 22.21
C ALA A 32 -33.84 -1.04 21.17
N THR A 33 -35.03 -1.43 21.61
CA THR A 33 -36.23 -1.61 20.76
C THR A 33 -36.66 -0.33 20.05
N ALA A 34 -36.38 0.84 20.65
CA ALA A 34 -36.66 2.13 20.02
C ALA A 34 -35.85 2.39 18.73
N LEU A 35 -34.73 1.66 18.54
CA LEU A 35 -33.89 1.73 17.34
C LEU A 35 -34.32 0.76 16.23
N GLU A 36 -35.31 -0.10 16.46
CA GLU A 36 -35.81 -1.02 15.44
C GLU A 36 -36.53 -0.27 14.31
N ASN A 37 -36.16 -0.58 13.07
CA ASN A 37 -36.72 0.02 11.85
C ASN A 37 -36.29 -0.80 10.62
N THR A 38 -36.97 -0.62 9.48
CA THR A 38 -36.45 -1.00 8.17
C THR A 38 -35.81 0.23 7.49
N THR A 39 -34.56 0.11 7.09
CA THR A 39 -33.82 1.18 6.40
C THR A 39 -34.26 1.31 4.93
N ALA A 40 -33.90 2.42 4.28
CA ALA A 40 -34.32 2.70 2.90
C ALA A 40 -33.77 1.69 1.87
N ASP A 41 -32.62 1.09 2.16
CA ASP A 41 -31.98 0.02 1.39
C ASP A 41 -32.46 -1.40 1.79
N GLY A 42 -33.51 -1.47 2.60
CA GLY A 42 -34.22 -2.71 2.95
C GLY A 42 -33.58 -3.54 4.05
N ARG A 43 -32.52 -3.06 4.73
CA ARG A 43 -32.01 -3.75 5.92
C ARG A 43 -32.98 -3.63 7.09
N GLN A 44 -32.95 -4.62 7.97
CA GLN A 44 -33.76 -4.64 9.19
C GLN A 44 -32.91 -4.41 10.43
N ARG A 45 -33.20 -3.34 11.19
CA ARG A 45 -32.65 -3.11 12.54
C ARG A 45 -33.44 -3.93 13.55
N VAL A 46 -32.76 -4.78 14.29
CA VAL A 46 -33.37 -5.73 15.24
C VAL A 46 -32.73 -5.62 16.62
N ALA A 47 -33.55 -5.55 17.66
CA ALA A 47 -33.09 -5.34 19.03
C ALA A 47 -32.61 -6.65 19.68
N THR A 48 -31.38 -7.04 19.34
CA THR A 48 -30.73 -8.27 19.78
C THR A 48 -29.33 -8.07 20.33
N LEU A 49 -28.70 -6.91 20.14
CA LEU A 49 -27.33 -6.66 20.60
C LEU A 49 -27.29 -6.47 22.12
N ALA A 50 -26.42 -7.20 22.80
CA ALA A 50 -26.13 -6.98 24.22
C ALA A 50 -25.00 -5.96 24.42
N HIS A 51 -25.00 -5.27 25.55
CA HIS A 51 -23.87 -4.43 25.98
C HIS A 51 -22.66 -5.28 26.41
N ASP A 52 -22.94 -6.45 26.98
CA ASP A 52 -21.96 -7.44 27.40
C ASP A 52 -21.05 -7.84 26.23
N GLY A 53 -19.74 -7.75 26.44
CA GLY A 53 -18.71 -8.04 25.45
C GLY A 53 -18.36 -6.89 24.50
N LEU A 54 -19.00 -5.72 24.62
CA LEU A 54 -18.59 -4.52 23.88
C LEU A 54 -17.45 -3.79 24.61
N GLY A 55 -16.26 -3.80 24.03
CA GLY A 55 -15.11 -3.07 24.57
C GLY A 55 -13.80 -3.50 23.90
N TRP A 56 -12.93 -2.55 23.63
CA TRP A 56 -11.72 -2.75 22.82
C TRP A 56 -10.51 -2.06 23.44
N ILE A 57 -9.31 -2.39 22.99
CA ILE A 57 -8.07 -1.77 23.45
C ILE A 57 -7.25 -1.33 22.25
N GLU A 58 -6.81 -0.08 22.25
CA GLU A 58 -5.88 0.48 21.27
C GLU A 58 -4.55 0.76 21.97
N LYS A 59 -3.44 0.27 21.43
CA LYS A 59 -2.09 0.48 21.96
C LYS A 59 -1.11 0.79 20.83
N ALA A 60 -0.48 1.96 20.89
CA ALA A 60 0.60 2.31 19.96
C ALA A 60 1.95 1.81 20.50
N ASP A 61 2.62 0.95 19.74
CA ASP A 61 4.06 0.68 19.91
C ASP A 61 4.84 1.66 19.03
N ILE A 62 5.13 2.81 19.63
CA ILE A 62 5.84 3.92 18.99
C ILE A 62 7.23 3.47 18.53
N THR A 63 7.91 2.59 19.27
CA THR A 63 9.28 2.17 18.93
C THR A 63 9.31 1.23 17.73
N ALA A 64 8.34 0.33 17.63
CA ALA A 64 8.19 -0.59 16.52
C ALA A 64 7.50 0.03 15.30
N GLY A 65 6.91 1.22 15.42
CA GLY A 65 6.07 1.80 14.37
C GLY A 65 4.80 0.96 14.14
N ARG A 66 4.26 0.33 15.19
CA ARG A 66 3.12 -0.60 15.11
C ARG A 66 1.98 -0.14 16.00
N LEU A 67 0.79 -0.61 15.65
CA LEU A 67 -0.45 -0.35 16.38
C LEU A 67 -1.10 -1.69 16.67
N ASP A 68 -1.21 -2.03 17.95
CA ASP A 68 -1.89 -3.22 18.45
C ASP A 68 -3.30 -2.79 18.90
N VAL A 69 -4.32 -3.22 18.17
CA VAL A 69 -5.70 -2.94 18.53
C VAL A 69 -6.45 -4.26 18.68
N GLN A 70 -6.90 -4.51 19.90
CA GLN A 70 -7.76 -5.64 20.22
C GLN A 70 -9.20 -5.21 20.00
N GLY A 71 -9.95 -5.98 19.21
CA GLY A 71 -11.38 -5.77 19.04
C GLY A 71 -12.18 -6.33 20.20
N PHE A 72 -13.39 -6.81 19.93
CA PHE A 72 -14.34 -7.25 20.95
C PHE A 72 -15.18 -8.44 20.50
N THR A 73 -15.85 -9.11 21.43
CA THR A 73 -16.76 -10.22 21.09
C THR A 73 -18.19 -9.77 21.30
N CYS A 74 -18.92 -9.55 20.21
CA CYS A 74 -20.31 -9.16 20.31
C CYS A 74 -21.18 -10.35 20.73
N ARG A 75 -22.16 -10.08 21.59
CA ARG A 75 -23.19 -11.04 21.99
C ARG A 75 -24.54 -10.58 21.44
N LEU A 76 -25.23 -11.48 20.74
CA LEU A 76 -26.53 -11.25 20.12
C LEU A 76 -27.54 -12.24 20.69
N VAL A 77 -28.64 -11.75 21.25
CA VAL A 77 -29.69 -12.57 21.85
C VAL A 77 -30.74 -12.92 20.81
N ASP A 78 -30.97 -14.21 20.59
CA ASP A 78 -32.05 -14.67 19.72
C ASP A 78 -33.41 -14.56 20.43
N ARG A 79 -34.39 -13.99 19.73
CA ARG A 79 -35.74 -13.83 20.27
C ARG A 79 -36.56 -15.05 19.90
N GLU A 80 -37.06 -15.79 20.88
CA GLU A 80 -37.85 -17.00 20.65
C GLU A 80 -39.06 -16.77 19.73
N SER A 81 -39.67 -15.57 19.77
CA SER A 81 -40.89 -15.25 19.02
C SER A 81 -40.72 -15.26 17.50
N ASP A 82 -39.54 -14.87 16.99
CA ASP A 82 -39.29 -14.73 15.55
C ASP A 82 -38.01 -15.40 15.07
N GLN A 83 -37.17 -15.89 15.99
CA GLN A 83 -35.89 -16.56 15.73
C GLN A 83 -35.02 -15.73 14.79
N VAL A 84 -35.05 -14.41 14.98
CA VAL A 84 -34.45 -13.46 14.04
C VAL A 84 -32.95 -13.67 13.90
N MET A 85 -32.23 -14.08 14.96
CA MET A 85 -30.80 -14.30 14.87
C MET A 85 -30.45 -15.60 14.16
N THR A 86 -31.17 -16.68 14.46
CA THR A 86 -31.08 -17.92 13.69
C THR A 86 -31.36 -17.65 12.21
N LYS A 87 -32.39 -16.85 11.89
CA LYS A 87 -32.65 -16.43 10.52
C LYS A 87 -31.57 -15.56 9.93
N ALA A 88 -30.91 -14.68 10.68
CA ALA A 88 -29.89 -13.78 10.14
C ALA A 88 -28.56 -14.50 9.88
N LEU A 89 -28.15 -15.39 10.79
CA LEU A 89 -26.77 -15.91 10.86
C LEU A 89 -26.63 -17.40 10.49
N ALA A 90 -27.67 -18.23 10.71
CA ALA A 90 -27.58 -19.68 10.48
C ALA A 90 -28.09 -20.13 9.12
N TRP A 91 -28.88 -19.29 8.45
CA TRP A 91 -29.58 -19.68 7.24
C TRP A 91 -28.65 -19.58 6.02
N GLU A 92 -28.38 -20.73 5.39
CA GLU A 92 -27.56 -20.81 4.18
C GLU A 92 -28.18 -20.07 2.97
N PRO A 93 -27.35 -19.63 2.00
CA PRO A 93 -27.83 -19.09 0.74
C PRO A 93 -28.76 -20.08 0.02
N THR A 94 -29.90 -19.59 -0.48
CA THR A 94 -30.93 -20.44 -1.12
C THR A 94 -30.46 -21.03 -2.44
N GLU A 95 -29.60 -20.32 -3.16
CA GLU A 95 -29.03 -20.73 -4.45
C GLU A 95 -27.57 -20.30 -4.52
N LYS A 96 -26.76 -21.09 -5.24
CA LYS A 96 -25.34 -20.84 -5.51
C LYS A 96 -25.07 -21.07 -6.99
N THR A 97 -24.26 -20.20 -7.58
CA THR A 97 -23.73 -20.33 -8.94
C THR A 97 -22.28 -19.86 -8.92
N TRP A 98 -21.65 -19.76 -10.08
CA TRP A 98 -20.26 -19.32 -10.20
C TRP A 98 -20.12 -18.26 -11.26
N LEU A 99 -19.18 -17.35 -11.06
CA LEU A 99 -18.71 -16.43 -12.08
C LEU A 99 -18.08 -17.25 -13.22
N ILE A 100 -18.28 -16.85 -14.48
CA ILE A 100 -17.66 -17.50 -15.66
C ILE A 100 -16.83 -16.54 -16.52
N GLU A 101 -16.86 -15.24 -16.21
CA GLU A 101 -15.99 -14.22 -16.81
C GLU A 101 -15.54 -13.23 -15.74
N ASP A 102 -14.37 -12.63 -15.92
CA ASP A 102 -13.85 -11.61 -14.99
C ASP A 102 -14.80 -10.42 -14.88
N LEU A 103 -14.99 -9.96 -13.65
CA LEU A 103 -15.82 -8.82 -13.33
C LEU A 103 -14.94 -7.69 -12.80
N GLY A 104 -14.65 -6.70 -13.64
CA GLY A 104 -13.92 -5.50 -13.22
C GLY A 104 -14.70 -4.63 -12.22
N VAL A 105 -14.01 -3.71 -11.54
CA VAL A 105 -14.57 -2.81 -10.50
C VAL A 105 -15.76 -1.98 -11.02
N GLY A 106 -15.65 -1.46 -12.25
CA GLY A 106 -16.70 -0.68 -12.90
C GLY A 106 -17.76 -1.50 -13.66
N GLY A 107 -17.62 -2.83 -13.69
CA GLY A 107 -18.53 -3.71 -14.42
C GLY A 107 -19.91 -3.77 -13.77
N ASN A 108 -20.95 -3.57 -14.57
CA ASN A 108 -22.36 -3.63 -14.15
C ASN A 108 -23.12 -4.85 -14.72
N VAL A 109 -22.44 -5.69 -15.51
CA VAL A 109 -22.93 -6.97 -15.98
C VAL A 109 -22.11 -8.06 -15.31
N VAL A 110 -22.79 -8.99 -14.65
CA VAL A 110 -22.17 -10.15 -14.00
C VAL A 110 -22.52 -11.39 -14.82
N THR A 111 -21.50 -12.06 -15.36
CA THR A 111 -21.66 -13.29 -16.13
C THR A 111 -21.49 -14.51 -15.22
N VAL A 112 -22.54 -15.32 -15.10
CA VAL A 112 -22.65 -16.50 -14.24
C VAL A 112 -23.09 -17.73 -15.01
N MET A 113 -22.87 -18.93 -14.46
CA MET A 113 -23.33 -20.18 -15.10
C MET A 113 -24.86 -20.26 -15.29
N SER A 114 -25.64 -19.62 -14.42
CA SER A 114 -27.11 -19.66 -14.44
C SER A 114 -27.70 -18.49 -13.66
N THR A 115 -28.74 -17.84 -14.20
CA THR A 115 -29.46 -16.70 -13.59
C THR A 115 -30.81 -17.09 -12.96
N VAL A 116 -31.13 -18.39 -12.90
CA VAL A 116 -32.37 -18.90 -12.29
C VAL A 116 -32.49 -18.38 -10.85
N GLY A 117 -33.67 -17.87 -10.48
CA GLY A 117 -33.99 -17.42 -9.11
C GLY A 117 -33.42 -16.04 -8.71
N MET A 118 -32.63 -15.38 -9.56
CA MET A 118 -31.87 -14.17 -9.17
C MET A 118 -32.59 -12.83 -9.41
N SER A 119 -33.83 -12.83 -9.90
CA SER A 119 -34.55 -11.60 -10.23
C SER A 119 -34.89 -10.76 -8.99
N ASN A 120 -34.51 -9.47 -9.01
CA ASN A 120 -34.74 -8.51 -7.92
C ASN A 120 -34.16 -8.97 -6.56
N SER A 121 -33.04 -9.67 -6.61
CA SER A 121 -32.34 -10.24 -5.45
C SER A 121 -31.08 -9.47 -5.10
N VAL A 122 -30.47 -9.78 -3.95
CA VAL A 122 -29.08 -9.40 -3.65
C VAL A 122 -28.21 -10.62 -3.91
N ILE A 123 -27.09 -10.46 -4.61
CA ILE A 123 -26.08 -11.51 -4.79
C ILE A 123 -24.81 -11.11 -4.06
N HIS A 124 -24.02 -12.11 -3.65
CA HIS A 124 -22.73 -11.91 -3.01
C HIS A 124 -21.63 -12.63 -3.79
N VAL A 125 -20.52 -11.93 -4.02
CA VAL A 125 -19.29 -12.47 -4.60
C VAL A 125 -18.14 -12.02 -3.70
N GLY A 126 -17.45 -12.96 -3.06
CA GLY A 126 -16.49 -12.64 -2.01
C GLY A 126 -17.12 -11.81 -0.88
N THR A 127 -16.49 -10.69 -0.52
CA THR A 127 -17.03 -9.74 0.47
C THR A 127 -18.02 -8.72 -0.12
N GLU A 128 -18.16 -8.66 -1.44
CA GLU A 128 -19.08 -7.72 -2.09
C GLU A 128 -20.54 -8.21 -2.10
N ALA A 129 -21.48 -7.27 -1.95
CA ALA A 129 -22.90 -7.49 -2.17
C ALA A 129 -23.37 -6.61 -3.34
N MET A 130 -24.18 -7.16 -4.23
CA MET A 130 -24.69 -6.46 -5.42
C MET A 130 -26.20 -6.63 -5.53
N ARG A 131 -26.91 -5.56 -5.87
CA ARG A 131 -28.36 -5.61 -6.11
C ARG A 131 -28.61 -5.97 -7.57
N VAL A 132 -29.29 -7.08 -7.84
CA VAL A 132 -29.70 -7.45 -9.20
C VAL A 132 -30.83 -6.53 -9.65
N SER A 133 -30.56 -5.70 -10.65
CA SER A 133 -31.52 -4.75 -11.22
C SER A 133 -32.33 -5.38 -12.36
N THR A 134 -31.71 -6.26 -13.15
CA THR A 134 -32.37 -6.98 -14.24
C THR A 134 -31.67 -8.30 -14.57
N VAL A 135 -32.42 -9.26 -15.13
CA VAL A 135 -31.85 -10.48 -15.73
C VAL A 135 -31.76 -10.25 -17.23
N LEU A 136 -30.55 -10.20 -17.78
CA LEU A 136 -30.30 -9.87 -19.18
C LEU A 136 -30.41 -11.10 -20.08
N SER A 137 -29.91 -12.24 -19.60
CA SER A 137 -29.95 -13.52 -20.30
C SER A 137 -29.93 -14.70 -19.32
N ALA A 138 -29.80 -15.93 -19.83
CA ALA A 138 -29.66 -17.13 -18.98
C ALA A 138 -28.35 -17.16 -18.18
N THR A 139 -27.37 -16.34 -18.56
CA THR A 139 -26.03 -16.28 -17.96
C THR A 139 -25.62 -14.87 -17.53
N GLU A 140 -26.39 -13.82 -17.84
CA GLU A 140 -25.99 -12.43 -17.53
C GLU A 140 -27.00 -11.71 -16.63
N LEU A 141 -26.47 -11.02 -15.61
CA LEU A 141 -27.22 -10.19 -14.68
C LEU A 141 -26.80 -8.72 -14.81
N GLY A 142 -27.76 -7.82 -14.93
CA GLY A 142 -27.52 -6.40 -14.70
C GLY A 142 -27.60 -6.10 -13.20
N VAL A 143 -26.56 -5.47 -12.64
CA VAL A 143 -26.45 -5.24 -11.20
C VAL A 143 -26.10 -3.80 -10.84
N THR A 144 -26.48 -3.40 -9.63
CA THR A 144 -25.90 -2.26 -8.91
C THR A 144 -24.88 -2.80 -7.92
N ARG A 145 -23.62 -2.44 -8.12
CA ARG A 145 -22.45 -2.83 -7.30
C ARG A 145 -22.45 -2.13 -5.94
N ALA A 146 -21.61 -2.58 -5.02
CA ALA A 146 -21.40 -1.93 -3.71
C ALA A 146 -22.70 -1.71 -2.90
N TYR A 147 -23.57 -2.73 -2.87
CA TYR A 147 -24.81 -2.69 -2.10
C TYR A 147 -24.55 -2.98 -0.62
N TRP A 148 -25.42 -2.49 0.28
CA TRP A 148 -25.31 -2.70 1.72
C TRP A 148 -23.89 -2.41 2.25
N ASP A 149 -23.40 -1.19 2.02
CA ASP A 149 -22.09 -0.68 2.47
C ASP A 149 -20.86 -1.51 2.05
N THR A 150 -21.05 -2.53 1.21
CA THR A 150 -19.92 -3.22 0.60
C THR A 150 -19.25 -2.33 -0.43
N ILE A 151 -18.04 -2.70 -0.82
CA ILE A 151 -17.22 -1.92 -1.74
C ILE A 151 -17.05 -2.74 -3.02
N ALA A 152 -17.18 -2.09 -4.18
CA ALA A 152 -16.97 -2.75 -5.47
C ALA A 152 -15.53 -3.26 -5.60
N GLN A 153 -15.37 -4.51 -6.02
CA GLN A 153 -14.07 -5.18 -6.21
C GLN A 153 -13.98 -5.84 -7.58
N ALA A 154 -12.79 -6.03 -8.10
CA ALA A 154 -12.57 -6.91 -9.24
C ALA A 154 -12.64 -8.38 -8.79
N HIS A 155 -13.36 -9.22 -9.53
CA HIS A 155 -13.43 -10.66 -9.29
C HIS A 155 -12.91 -11.39 -10.53
N TYR A 156 -12.01 -12.34 -10.32
CA TYR A 156 -11.28 -13.02 -11.40
C TYR A 156 -11.70 -14.49 -11.47
N THR A 157 -11.95 -14.97 -12.68
CA THR A 157 -12.40 -16.33 -13.00
C THR A 157 -11.28 -17.24 -13.48
N GLU A 158 -10.16 -16.66 -13.94
CA GLU A 158 -9.00 -17.40 -14.41
C GLU A 158 -7.67 -16.85 -13.88
N ASP A 159 -6.71 -17.78 -13.85
CA ASP A 159 -5.27 -17.70 -13.58
C ASP A 159 -4.74 -17.77 -12.12
N GLY A 160 -3.96 -18.82 -11.86
CA GLY A 160 -3.29 -19.13 -10.60
C GLY A 160 -3.59 -20.57 -10.19
N ALA A 161 -2.58 -21.33 -9.74
CA ALA A 161 -2.73 -22.75 -9.39
C ALA A 161 -3.73 -23.02 -8.24
N ASN A 162 -4.19 -21.95 -7.57
CA ASN A 162 -5.03 -21.98 -6.37
C ASN A 162 -6.39 -21.26 -6.54
N LEU A 163 -6.73 -20.71 -7.71
CA LEU A 163 -8.02 -20.02 -7.89
C LEU A 163 -9.11 -20.99 -8.36
N SER A 164 -10.24 -20.95 -7.66
CA SER A 164 -11.49 -21.61 -8.05
C SER A 164 -12.46 -20.54 -8.54
N TYR A 165 -13.38 -20.89 -9.45
CA TYR A 165 -14.41 -19.96 -9.91
C TYR A 165 -15.09 -19.28 -8.71
N PRO A 166 -15.11 -17.94 -8.62
CA PRO A 166 -15.73 -17.24 -7.51
C PRO A 166 -17.19 -17.67 -7.35
N VAL A 167 -17.53 -18.11 -6.14
CA VAL A 167 -18.90 -18.51 -5.81
C VAL A 167 -19.77 -17.25 -5.73
N VAL A 168 -20.89 -17.29 -6.44
CA VAL A 168 -21.95 -16.29 -6.36
C VAL A 168 -23.10 -16.87 -5.55
N SER A 169 -23.40 -16.24 -4.42
CA SER A 169 -24.45 -16.69 -3.48
C SER A 169 -25.63 -15.73 -3.44
N LEU A 170 -26.85 -16.27 -3.36
CA LEU A 170 -28.07 -15.48 -3.39
C LEU A 170 -28.55 -15.08 -1.98
N TRP A 171 -29.00 -13.83 -1.85
CA TRP A 171 -29.56 -13.13 -0.68
C TRP A 171 -28.66 -12.95 0.53
N ARG A 172 -27.68 -13.84 0.72
CA ARG A 172 -26.88 -13.94 1.92
C ARG A 172 -25.44 -14.28 1.56
N PRO A 173 -24.48 -13.74 2.31
CA PRO A 173 -23.10 -14.15 2.12
C PRO A 173 -22.89 -15.59 2.61
N MET A 174 -21.89 -16.26 2.02
CA MET A 174 -21.44 -17.58 2.48
C MET A 174 -20.82 -17.55 3.87
N SER A 175 -20.19 -16.42 4.21
CA SER A 175 -19.52 -16.17 5.47
C SER A 175 -19.55 -14.66 5.76
N ILE A 176 -19.64 -14.31 7.03
CA ILE A 176 -19.43 -12.95 7.50
C ILE A 176 -17.98 -12.68 7.88
N GLU A 177 -17.12 -13.70 7.95
CA GLU A 177 -15.70 -13.55 8.23
C GLU A 177 -15.01 -12.66 7.19
N GLY A 178 -14.09 -11.81 7.64
CA GLY A 178 -13.36 -10.84 6.82
C GLY A 178 -14.17 -9.60 6.42
N ARG A 179 -15.47 -9.54 6.72
CA ARG A 179 -16.32 -8.41 6.40
C ARG A 179 -16.12 -7.25 7.38
N ARG A 180 -16.15 -6.01 6.89
CA ARG A 180 -16.14 -4.81 7.74
C ARG A 180 -17.35 -4.76 8.64
N CYS A 181 -17.13 -4.23 9.85
CA CYS A 181 -18.20 -3.93 10.77
C CYS A 181 -18.00 -2.55 11.43
N TYR A 182 -19.12 -1.97 11.84
CA TYR A 182 -19.20 -0.60 12.35
C TYR A 182 -20.07 -0.58 13.60
N LEU A 183 -19.56 -0.02 14.69
CA LEU A 183 -20.33 0.19 15.91
C LEU A 183 -20.67 1.67 16.04
N TYR A 184 -21.96 1.98 16.05
CA TYR A 184 -22.48 3.32 16.26
C TYR A 184 -23.08 3.46 17.65
N ALA A 185 -22.84 4.59 18.30
CA ALA A 185 -23.45 4.99 19.55
C ALA A 185 -24.58 5.99 19.33
N TYR A 186 -25.60 5.92 20.19
CA TYR A 186 -26.76 6.80 20.25
C TYR A 186 -26.86 7.36 21.66
N ALA A 187 -26.64 8.65 21.79
CA ALA A 187 -26.86 9.39 23.02
C ALA A 187 -28.35 9.73 23.20
N PRO A 188 -28.80 9.99 24.44
CA PRO A 188 -30.15 10.47 24.67
C PRO A 188 -30.44 11.75 23.89
N GLY A 189 -31.51 11.74 23.10
CA GLY A 189 -31.88 12.85 22.21
C GLY A 189 -31.44 12.66 20.76
N ASP A 190 -30.62 11.66 20.44
CA ASP A 190 -30.37 11.27 19.06
C ASP A 190 -31.65 10.76 18.38
N SER A 191 -31.77 11.01 17.07
CA SER A 191 -32.84 10.43 16.27
C SER A 191 -32.66 8.93 16.14
N TYR A 192 -33.69 8.16 16.50
CA TYR A 192 -33.69 6.71 16.34
C TYR A 192 -33.72 6.25 14.87
N SER A 193 -34.09 7.15 13.95
CA SER A 193 -34.01 6.90 12.51
C SER A 193 -32.67 7.33 11.89
N GLY A 194 -31.81 8.00 12.65
CA GLY A 194 -30.49 8.43 12.19
C GLY A 194 -29.48 7.29 12.15
N ASP A 195 -28.22 7.64 11.88
CA ASP A 195 -27.10 6.69 11.84
C ASP A 195 -26.36 6.56 13.18
N GLY A 196 -26.55 7.50 14.11
CA GLY A 196 -25.76 7.61 15.33
C GLY A 196 -24.34 8.12 15.07
N THR A 197 -23.49 8.06 16.09
CA THR A 197 -22.07 8.44 16.01
C THR A 197 -21.22 7.17 15.92
N LEU A 198 -20.40 7.04 14.87
CA LEU A 198 -19.45 5.94 14.74
C LEU A 198 -18.40 6.03 15.84
N ILE A 199 -18.18 4.94 16.58
CA ILE A 199 -17.22 4.88 17.69
C ILE A 199 -16.16 3.79 17.52
N PHE A 200 -16.37 2.84 16.61
CA PHE A 200 -15.44 1.76 16.32
C PHE A 200 -15.63 1.22 14.90
N ARG A 201 -14.51 0.93 14.22
CA ARG A 201 -14.47 0.16 12.96
C ARG A 201 -13.66 -1.12 13.17
N GLY A 202 -14.15 -2.20 12.59
CA GLY A 202 -13.50 -3.49 12.68
C GLY A 202 -13.74 -4.38 11.49
N THR A 203 -13.33 -5.63 11.63
CA THR A 203 -13.66 -6.72 10.72
C THR A 203 -14.18 -7.91 11.52
N CYS A 204 -15.11 -8.68 10.97
CA CYS A 204 -15.54 -9.92 11.60
C CYS A 204 -14.40 -10.95 11.51
N ALA A 205 -13.81 -11.29 12.64
CA ALA A 205 -12.66 -12.21 12.73
C ALA A 205 -13.08 -13.67 12.54
N THR A 206 -14.32 -13.99 12.87
CA THR A 206 -14.90 -15.32 12.74
C THR A 206 -16.34 -15.20 12.25
N ASP A 207 -16.86 -16.29 11.68
CA ASP A 207 -18.29 -16.46 11.53
C ASP A 207 -19.03 -16.49 12.88
N ALA A 208 -20.35 -16.32 12.80
CA ALA A 208 -21.22 -16.37 13.95
C ALA A 208 -21.32 -17.78 14.55
N ARG A 209 -21.30 -17.86 15.89
CA ARG A 209 -21.44 -19.12 16.62
C ARG A 209 -22.59 -19.06 17.61
N LEU A 210 -23.42 -20.11 17.62
CA LEU A 210 -24.42 -20.32 18.66
C LEU A 210 -23.75 -20.84 19.94
N GLU A 211 -24.05 -20.20 21.07
CA GLU A 211 -23.56 -20.60 22.38
C GLU A 211 -24.30 -21.82 22.93
N SER A 212 -23.69 -22.46 23.93
CA SER A 212 -24.23 -23.68 24.55
C SER A 212 -25.59 -23.50 25.23
N ASN A 213 -26.00 -22.25 25.50
CA ASN A 213 -27.32 -21.93 26.05
C ASN A 213 -28.45 -21.95 25.00
N GLY A 214 -28.11 -22.11 23.71
CA GLY A 214 -29.07 -22.23 22.62
C GLY A 214 -29.84 -20.94 22.28
N ALA A 215 -29.47 -19.80 22.86
CA ALA A 215 -30.16 -18.52 22.67
C ALA A 215 -29.21 -17.37 22.31
N ASP A 216 -27.95 -17.40 22.75
CA ASP A 216 -26.98 -16.36 22.42
C ASP A 216 -26.13 -16.76 21.22
N TRP A 217 -25.89 -15.80 20.34
CA TRP A 217 -24.91 -15.86 19.28
C TRP A 217 -23.71 -15.00 19.63
N ARG A 218 -22.52 -15.42 19.19
CA ARG A 218 -21.29 -14.64 19.30
C ARG A 218 -20.64 -14.42 17.94
N ILE A 219 -20.13 -13.22 17.74
CA ILE A 219 -19.27 -12.88 16.60
C ILE A 219 -18.05 -12.15 17.19
N THR A 220 -16.86 -12.66 16.90
CA THR A 220 -15.62 -11.98 17.23
C THR A 220 -15.37 -10.89 16.20
N VAL A 221 -15.20 -9.67 16.66
CA VAL A 221 -14.88 -8.50 15.86
C VAL A 221 -13.44 -8.13 16.15
N ASP A 222 -12.58 -8.17 15.15
CA ASP A 222 -11.22 -7.64 15.20
C ASP A 222 -11.20 -6.16 14.83
N SER A 223 -10.10 -5.48 15.15
CA SER A 223 -9.84 -4.11 14.71
C SER A 223 -9.74 -3.98 13.19
N ILE A 224 -9.97 -2.77 12.68
CA ILE A 224 -9.71 -2.43 11.28
C ILE A 224 -8.23 -2.62 10.89
N THR A 225 -7.32 -2.59 11.86
CA THR A 225 -5.88 -2.85 11.65
C THR A 225 -5.61 -4.27 11.14
N ARG A 226 -6.54 -5.22 11.34
CA ARG A 226 -6.46 -6.58 10.78
C ARG A 226 -6.32 -6.58 9.25
N LEU A 227 -6.86 -5.56 8.57
CA LEU A 227 -6.70 -5.40 7.13
C LEU A 227 -5.25 -5.10 6.72
N MET A 228 -4.40 -4.62 7.62
CA MET A 228 -2.97 -4.42 7.37
C MET A 228 -2.16 -5.73 7.47
N ASP A 229 -2.70 -6.77 8.10
CA ASP A 229 -2.04 -8.08 8.16
C ASP A 229 -2.19 -8.86 6.84
N ALA A 230 -3.04 -8.38 5.92
CA ALA A 230 -3.19 -8.97 4.61
C ALA A 230 -1.88 -8.84 3.80
N PRO A 231 -1.60 -9.81 2.92
CA PRO A 231 -0.39 -9.80 2.13
C PRO A 231 -0.40 -8.66 1.11
N ILE A 232 0.80 -8.19 0.78
CA ILE A 232 1.09 -7.35 -0.36
C ILE A 232 2.12 -8.07 -1.22
N GLY A 233 1.89 -8.09 -2.54
CA GLY A 233 2.79 -8.76 -3.48
C GLY A 233 2.66 -10.28 -3.57
N ALA A 234 1.60 -10.89 -3.03
CA ALA A 234 1.38 -12.35 -3.16
C ALA A 234 1.21 -12.77 -4.63
N ASP A 235 0.68 -11.89 -5.48
CA ASP A 235 0.58 -12.13 -6.92
C ASP A 235 1.93 -12.08 -7.67
N LEU A 236 3.00 -11.66 -6.99
CA LEU A 236 4.37 -11.55 -7.52
C LEU A 236 5.26 -12.73 -7.14
N GLU A 237 4.84 -13.58 -6.19
CA GLU A 237 5.67 -14.68 -5.65
C GLU A 237 5.97 -15.77 -6.70
N SER A 238 5.01 -16.02 -7.59
CA SER A 238 5.13 -17.07 -8.59
C SER A 238 5.85 -16.61 -9.85
N ASP A 239 6.76 -17.46 -10.34
CA ASP A 239 7.41 -17.26 -11.64
C ASP A 239 6.35 -17.19 -12.75
N VAL A 240 6.40 -16.10 -13.51
CA VAL A 240 5.56 -15.90 -14.69
C VAL A 240 6.29 -16.38 -15.92
N LEU A 241 5.63 -17.25 -16.68
CA LEU A 241 6.16 -17.81 -17.92
C LEU A 241 5.71 -16.99 -19.13
N THR A 242 6.40 -17.19 -20.24
CA THR A 242 6.05 -16.56 -21.52
C THR A 242 4.82 -17.23 -22.16
N ARG A 243 3.96 -16.41 -22.77
CA ARG A 243 2.70 -16.82 -23.42
C ARG A 243 2.82 -16.78 -24.94
N GLY A 244 2.04 -17.64 -25.61
CA GLY A 244 1.84 -17.58 -27.06
C GLY A 244 3.12 -17.70 -27.89
N ILE A 245 3.04 -17.29 -29.15
CA ILE A 245 4.09 -17.35 -30.16
C ILE A 245 4.38 -15.92 -30.57
N TYR A 246 5.63 -15.48 -30.51
CA TYR A 246 5.97 -14.09 -30.85
C TYR A 246 7.16 -14.00 -31.79
N TYR A 247 6.92 -13.41 -32.96
CA TYR A 247 7.96 -13.07 -33.93
C TYR A 247 8.17 -11.56 -33.94
N THR A 248 9.39 -11.14 -33.57
CA THR A 248 9.78 -9.73 -33.55
C THR A 248 10.12 -9.24 -34.95
N TRP A 249 10.12 -7.92 -35.14
CA TRP A 249 10.55 -7.31 -36.42
C TRP A 249 12.00 -7.64 -36.81
N LEU A 250 12.91 -7.78 -35.84
CA LEU A 250 14.32 -8.10 -36.11
C LEU A 250 14.59 -9.61 -36.24
N ALA A 251 13.66 -10.45 -35.78
CA ALA A 251 13.71 -11.90 -35.92
C ALA A 251 12.38 -12.47 -36.48
N PRO A 252 11.91 -12.03 -37.66
CA PRO A 252 10.68 -12.54 -38.25
C PRO A 252 10.90 -13.96 -38.77
N LEU A 253 9.81 -14.71 -38.93
CA LEU A 253 9.86 -15.89 -39.79
C LEU A 253 10.05 -15.41 -41.23
N ARG A 254 10.94 -16.07 -41.97
CA ARG A 254 11.08 -15.85 -43.41
C ARG A 254 10.69 -17.11 -44.12
N VAL A 255 9.87 -17.00 -45.16
CA VAL A 255 9.61 -18.10 -46.07
C VAL A 255 10.10 -17.69 -47.46
N LEU A 256 11.00 -18.50 -48.01
CA LEU A 256 11.54 -18.37 -49.35
C LEU A 256 10.90 -19.41 -50.24
N ILE A 257 10.40 -18.92 -51.37
CA ILE A 257 9.82 -19.73 -52.43
C ILE A 257 10.58 -19.36 -53.70
N GLN A 258 11.32 -20.32 -54.26
CA GLN A 258 12.08 -20.13 -55.51
C GLN A 258 11.61 -21.12 -56.57
N GLY A 259 11.47 -20.63 -57.81
CA GLY A 259 11.38 -21.47 -59.01
C GLY A 259 12.73 -21.45 -59.73
N GLY A 260 13.38 -22.61 -59.89
CA GLY A 260 14.69 -22.71 -60.56
C GLY A 260 14.59 -23.34 -61.95
N LEU A 261 15.34 -22.79 -62.92
CA LEU A 261 15.39 -23.24 -64.33
C LEU A 261 16.37 -24.40 -64.62
N ASP A 262 17.30 -24.74 -63.72
CA ASP A 262 18.26 -25.84 -63.90
C ASP A 262 18.99 -26.14 -62.56
N PRO A 263 19.09 -27.39 -62.07
CA PRO A 263 19.92 -27.74 -60.92
C PRO A 263 21.42 -27.38 -61.08
N ALA A 264 21.89 -27.10 -62.30
CA ALA A 264 23.27 -26.71 -62.59
C ALA A 264 23.52 -25.18 -62.64
N GLN A 265 22.49 -24.34 -62.57
CA GLN A 265 22.64 -22.88 -62.58
C GLN A 265 21.93 -22.26 -61.37
N ASN A 266 22.69 -21.99 -60.30
CA ASN A 266 22.26 -21.15 -59.18
C ASN A 266 22.10 -19.69 -59.66
N LEU A 267 21.05 -19.39 -60.42
CA LEU A 267 20.57 -18.02 -60.54
C LEU A 267 19.64 -17.77 -59.35
N ILE A 268 20.15 -17.04 -58.35
CA ILE A 268 19.32 -16.48 -57.28
C ILE A 268 18.46 -15.40 -57.94
N LEU A 269 17.27 -15.77 -58.42
CA LEU A 269 16.22 -14.80 -58.71
C LEU A 269 15.60 -14.39 -57.37
N ASP A 270 16.15 -13.33 -56.77
CA ASP A 270 15.48 -12.59 -55.71
C ASP A 270 14.26 -11.88 -56.31
N ILE A 271 13.08 -12.49 -56.15
CA ILE A 271 11.77 -11.85 -56.40
C ILE A 271 10.76 -12.37 -55.35
N PRO A 272 9.71 -11.63 -54.99
CA PRO A 272 9.67 -10.56 -53.99
C PRO A 272 8.82 -10.93 -52.76
N SER A 273 8.35 -12.18 -52.63
CA SER A 273 7.46 -12.56 -51.52
C SER A 273 8.26 -13.07 -50.32
N GLN A 274 9.12 -12.23 -49.74
CA GLN A 274 9.47 -12.46 -48.33
C GLN A 274 8.23 -12.09 -47.51
N GLU A 275 7.31 -13.04 -47.38
CA GLU A 275 6.28 -12.94 -46.35
C GLU A 275 7.00 -13.03 -45.01
N HIS A 276 6.87 -11.97 -44.21
CA HIS A 276 7.45 -11.88 -42.88
C HIS A 276 6.34 -12.01 -41.84
N PRO A 277 5.91 -13.24 -41.50
CA PRO A 277 5.08 -13.43 -40.31
C PRO A 277 5.77 -12.81 -39.10
N GLN A 278 5.11 -11.78 -38.57
CA GLN A 278 5.51 -11.03 -37.39
C GLN A 278 4.29 -10.78 -36.53
N GLY A 279 4.49 -10.70 -35.23
CA GLY A 279 3.42 -10.48 -34.27
C GLY A 279 3.20 -11.66 -33.33
N PHE A 280 2.13 -11.53 -32.56
CA PHE A 280 1.74 -12.45 -31.51
C PHE A 280 0.61 -13.37 -31.98
N PHE A 281 0.73 -14.64 -31.64
CA PHE A 281 -0.29 -15.66 -31.89
C PHE A 281 -0.51 -16.45 -30.60
N GLU A 282 -1.75 -16.60 -30.17
CA GLU A 282 -2.08 -17.27 -28.91
C GLU A 282 -1.80 -18.77 -28.99
N THR A 283 -2.15 -19.36 -30.13
CA THR A 283 -2.10 -20.81 -30.38
C THR A 283 -1.28 -21.15 -31.61
N GLN A 284 -0.84 -22.41 -31.69
CA GLN A 284 -0.12 -22.91 -32.86
C GLN A 284 -1.04 -22.93 -34.09
N GLU A 285 -2.32 -23.23 -33.88
CA GLU A 285 -3.36 -23.22 -34.89
C GLU A 285 -3.54 -21.82 -35.49
N GLU A 286 -3.68 -20.78 -34.65
CA GLU A 286 -3.79 -19.39 -35.09
C GLU A 286 -2.57 -18.94 -35.92
N PHE A 287 -1.37 -19.32 -35.48
CA PHE A 287 -0.14 -19.04 -36.24
C PHE A 287 -0.12 -19.76 -37.59
N CYS A 288 -0.45 -21.06 -37.64
CA CYS A 288 -0.49 -21.83 -38.87
C CYS A 288 -1.55 -21.32 -39.84
N ASP A 289 -2.72 -20.89 -39.36
CA ASP A 289 -3.77 -20.27 -40.16
C ASP A 289 -3.30 -18.94 -40.77
N TYR A 290 -2.66 -18.09 -39.96
CA TYR A 290 -2.06 -16.84 -40.43
C TYR A 290 -0.99 -17.08 -41.50
N LEU A 291 -0.06 -18.02 -41.24
CA LEU A 291 1.02 -18.36 -42.16
C LEU A 291 0.47 -18.93 -43.49
N THR A 292 -0.54 -19.79 -43.42
CA THR A 292 -1.21 -20.35 -44.61
C THR A 292 -1.86 -19.25 -45.45
N ALA A 293 -2.54 -18.29 -44.82
CA ALA A 293 -3.14 -17.15 -45.52
C ALA A 293 -2.09 -16.26 -46.20
N ALA A 294 -0.96 -15.99 -45.52
CA ALA A 294 0.16 -15.24 -46.09
C ALA A 294 0.78 -15.96 -47.30
N LEU A 295 1.04 -17.27 -47.17
CA LEU A 295 1.61 -18.08 -48.23
C LEU A 295 0.68 -18.23 -49.44
N ALA A 296 -0.63 -18.33 -49.24
CA ALA A 296 -1.61 -18.37 -50.33
C ALA A 296 -1.55 -17.10 -51.22
N THR A 297 -1.22 -15.96 -50.62
CA THR A 297 -1.01 -14.70 -51.36
C THR A 297 0.36 -14.71 -52.06
N GLY A 298 1.41 -15.19 -51.38
CA GLY A 298 2.78 -15.20 -51.88
C GLY A 298 3.06 -16.18 -53.03
N ILE A 299 2.31 -17.27 -53.16
CA ILE A 299 2.51 -18.26 -54.24
C ILE A 299 1.94 -17.84 -55.61
N ALA A 300 1.30 -16.68 -55.71
CA ALA A 300 0.75 -16.18 -56.97
C ALA A 300 1.87 -15.99 -58.02
N GLY A 301 1.89 -16.86 -59.03
CA GLY A 301 2.88 -16.84 -60.12
C GLY A 301 3.94 -17.95 -60.07
N PHE A 302 3.87 -18.86 -59.08
CA PHE A 302 4.74 -20.05 -58.99
C PHE A 302 4.00 -21.33 -59.42
N ASP A 303 4.72 -22.37 -59.87
CA ASP A 303 4.16 -23.70 -60.20
C ASP A 303 3.89 -24.53 -58.92
N VAL A 304 3.09 -23.95 -58.01
CA VAL A 304 2.69 -24.52 -56.72
C VAL A 304 1.17 -24.37 -56.60
N SER A 305 0.45 -25.46 -56.37
CA SER A 305 -1.01 -25.43 -56.23
C SER A 305 -1.46 -24.96 -54.85
N SER A 306 -0.72 -25.32 -53.79
CA SER A 306 -0.98 -24.83 -52.43
C SER A 306 0.24 -25.02 -51.54
N ILE A 307 0.42 -24.10 -50.58
CA ILE A 307 1.28 -24.29 -49.42
C ILE A 307 0.45 -24.06 -48.17
N VAL A 308 0.43 -25.04 -47.27
CA VAL A 308 -0.33 -25.00 -46.02
C VAL A 308 0.61 -25.24 -44.86
N ALA A 309 0.55 -24.38 -43.84
CA ALA A 309 1.22 -24.64 -42.58
C ALA A 309 0.35 -25.55 -41.71
N VAL A 310 0.90 -26.64 -41.22
CA VAL A 310 0.16 -27.66 -40.47
C VAL A 310 0.73 -27.78 -39.06
N PRO A 311 -0.11 -27.63 -38.01
CA PRO A 311 0.32 -27.80 -36.63
C PRO A 311 0.55 -29.28 -36.29
N SER A 312 1.63 -29.56 -35.57
CA SER A 312 2.01 -30.87 -35.04
C SER A 312 1.82 -30.91 -33.52
N GLY A 313 0.55 -30.96 -33.09
CA GLY A 313 0.23 -30.74 -31.68
C GLY A 313 0.68 -29.36 -31.22
N ARG A 314 1.18 -29.26 -29.98
CA ARG A 314 1.53 -27.96 -29.34
C ARG A 314 3.00 -27.54 -29.49
N ASP A 315 3.84 -28.36 -30.11
CA ASP A 315 5.31 -28.24 -30.02
C ASP A 315 6.03 -28.07 -31.36
N ASP A 316 5.35 -28.33 -32.47
CA ASP A 316 5.99 -28.39 -33.78
C ASP A 316 4.99 -28.01 -34.89
N TRP A 317 5.52 -27.70 -36.06
CA TRP A 317 4.74 -27.41 -37.26
C TRP A 317 5.57 -27.68 -38.52
N TRP A 318 4.90 -27.94 -39.64
CA TRP A 318 5.54 -28.15 -40.94
C TRP A 318 4.76 -27.47 -42.07
N LEU A 319 5.35 -27.44 -43.26
CA LEU A 319 4.66 -27.00 -44.47
C LEU A 319 4.26 -28.20 -45.32
N GLU A 320 3.02 -28.23 -45.78
CA GLU A 320 2.54 -29.15 -46.81
C GLU A 320 2.49 -28.41 -48.15
N VAL A 321 3.23 -28.90 -49.13
CA VAL A 321 3.39 -28.27 -50.44
C VAL A 321 2.83 -29.19 -51.51
N LEU A 322 1.79 -28.74 -52.21
CA LEU A 322 1.26 -29.42 -53.39
C LEU A 322 1.89 -28.80 -54.64
N THR A 323 2.72 -29.57 -55.34
CA THR A 323 3.37 -29.13 -56.58
C THR A 323 2.33 -28.91 -57.68
N GLY A 324 2.56 -27.93 -58.56
CA GLY A 324 1.65 -27.66 -59.67
C GLY A 324 1.72 -28.68 -60.80
N SER A 325 0.97 -28.40 -61.87
CA SER A 325 0.70 -29.35 -62.96
C SER A 325 1.58 -29.15 -64.19
N THR A 326 2.42 -28.10 -64.26
CA THR A 326 3.14 -27.75 -65.51
C THR A 326 4.54 -28.34 -65.61
N GLY A 327 5.14 -28.81 -64.50
CA GLY A 327 6.22 -29.79 -64.54
C GLY A 327 7.60 -29.30 -64.93
N GLU A 328 7.76 -28.04 -65.28
CA GLU A 328 9.06 -27.47 -65.63
C GLU A 328 9.89 -27.06 -64.41
N TYR A 329 9.28 -26.89 -63.23
CA TYR A 329 9.94 -26.28 -62.07
C TYR A 329 9.71 -27.05 -60.78
N ALA A 330 10.81 -27.42 -60.11
CA ALA A 330 10.76 -27.94 -58.75
C ALA A 330 10.77 -26.76 -57.76
N PRO A 331 9.66 -26.40 -57.09
CA PRO A 331 9.67 -25.31 -56.12
C PRO A 331 10.65 -25.62 -54.99
N ILE A 332 11.50 -24.66 -54.65
CA ILE A 332 12.29 -24.69 -53.42
C ILE A 332 11.52 -23.85 -52.41
N VAL A 333 10.96 -24.53 -51.42
CA VAL A 333 10.31 -23.91 -50.27
C VAL A 333 11.22 -24.12 -49.08
N GLN A 334 11.65 -23.01 -48.50
CA GLN A 334 12.44 -23.00 -47.27
C GLN A 334 11.84 -21.97 -46.33
N ALA A 335 11.84 -22.24 -45.04
CA ALA A 335 11.54 -21.21 -44.06
C ALA A 335 12.69 -21.11 -43.07
N TRP A 336 13.03 -19.92 -42.59
CA TRP A 336 14.00 -19.77 -41.53
C TRP A 336 13.66 -18.61 -40.60
N SER A 337 14.03 -18.76 -39.34
CA SER A 337 14.02 -17.70 -38.35
C SER A 337 15.29 -17.80 -37.49
N ALA A 338 15.73 -16.67 -36.94
CA ALA A 338 16.77 -16.65 -35.91
C ALA A 338 16.34 -17.39 -34.63
N ILE A 339 15.02 -17.60 -34.44
CA ILE A 339 14.43 -18.25 -33.26
C ILE A 339 14.19 -19.75 -33.52
N ASP A 340 13.64 -20.11 -34.69
CA ASP A 340 13.14 -21.46 -34.99
C ASP A 340 14.12 -22.33 -35.81
N GLY A 341 15.19 -21.73 -36.33
CA GLY A 341 16.07 -22.38 -37.30
C GLY A 341 15.44 -22.48 -38.69
N THR A 342 15.90 -23.42 -39.53
CA THR A 342 15.62 -23.45 -40.99
C THR A 342 14.84 -24.69 -41.45
N LEU A 343 13.56 -24.61 -41.85
CA LEU A 343 12.82 -25.64 -42.58
C LEU A 343 13.33 -25.73 -44.02
N SER A 344 13.93 -26.85 -44.42
CA SER A 344 14.43 -27.03 -45.79
C SER A 344 14.43 -28.47 -46.29
N GLU A 345 14.16 -29.45 -45.41
CA GLU A 345 14.16 -30.86 -45.78
C GLU A 345 12.80 -31.26 -46.36
N TRP A 346 12.83 -31.74 -47.61
CA TRP A 346 11.67 -32.24 -48.31
C TRP A 346 11.51 -33.73 -48.03
N SER A 347 10.30 -34.14 -47.70
CA SER A 347 9.93 -35.54 -47.56
C SER A 347 8.58 -35.83 -48.21
N THR A 348 8.38 -37.09 -48.58
CA THR A 348 7.07 -37.60 -48.99
C THR A 348 6.12 -37.61 -47.80
N LEU A 349 4.81 -37.77 -48.03
CA LEU A 349 3.83 -37.89 -46.93
C LEU A 349 4.12 -39.08 -46.00
N ALA A 350 4.85 -40.10 -46.48
CA ALA A 350 5.31 -41.24 -45.68
C ALA A 350 6.53 -40.90 -44.79
N GLY A 351 7.07 -39.68 -44.87
CA GLY A 351 8.22 -39.21 -44.09
C GLY A 351 9.58 -39.45 -44.75
N GLU A 352 9.64 -40.10 -45.91
CA GLU A 352 10.90 -40.40 -46.60
C GLU A 352 11.53 -39.15 -47.22
N PRO A 353 12.79 -38.78 -46.90
CA PRO A 353 13.48 -37.65 -47.51
C PRO A 353 13.57 -37.80 -49.04
N THR A 354 13.35 -36.71 -49.78
CA THR A 354 13.39 -36.72 -51.24
C THR A 354 14.00 -35.45 -51.81
N ASN A 355 14.84 -35.62 -52.82
CA ASN A 355 15.33 -34.53 -53.67
C ASN A 355 14.51 -34.38 -54.96
N GLY A 356 13.69 -35.39 -55.30
CA GLY A 356 12.84 -35.39 -56.49
C GLY A 356 11.41 -34.96 -56.17
N ARG A 357 10.86 -34.03 -56.97
CA ARG A 357 9.50 -33.50 -56.83
C ARG A 357 8.70 -33.82 -58.09
N ALA A 358 7.77 -34.76 -57.97
CA ALA A 358 6.81 -35.10 -59.00
C ALA A 358 5.70 -34.04 -59.05
N GLN A 359 5.05 -33.92 -60.21
CA GLN A 359 3.91 -33.02 -60.43
C GLN A 359 2.70 -33.45 -59.62
N ASN A 360 1.85 -32.49 -59.25
CA ASN A 360 0.59 -32.70 -58.53
C ASN A 360 0.72 -33.67 -57.35
N THR A 361 1.84 -33.58 -56.63
CA THR A 361 2.20 -34.47 -55.53
C THR A 361 2.39 -33.65 -54.26
N LEU A 362 1.81 -34.13 -53.17
CA LEU A 362 1.91 -33.50 -51.86
C LEU A 362 3.23 -33.91 -51.19
N TYR A 363 3.99 -32.92 -50.76
CA TYR A 363 5.23 -33.08 -50.00
C TYR A 363 5.13 -32.37 -48.66
N THR A 364 5.91 -32.83 -47.68
CA THR A 364 6.12 -32.09 -46.44
C THR A 364 7.50 -31.47 -46.42
N VAL A 365 7.60 -30.21 -46.03
CA VAL A 365 8.87 -29.53 -45.74
C VAL A 365 9.00 -29.44 -44.22
N ARG A 366 9.95 -30.20 -43.69
CA ARG A 366 10.17 -30.37 -42.26
C ARG A 366 11.55 -29.87 -41.85
N GLY A 367 11.74 -29.86 -40.54
CA GLY A 367 13.02 -29.55 -39.96
C GLY A 367 14.00 -30.68 -40.13
N GLY A 368 15.16 -30.37 -40.68
CA GLY A 368 16.18 -31.38 -40.86
C GLY A 368 16.86 -31.82 -39.58
N ALA A 369 17.27 -33.09 -39.52
CA ALA A 369 18.11 -33.62 -38.44
C ALA A 369 19.56 -33.07 -38.48
N GLY A 370 19.84 -32.09 -39.35
CA GLY A 370 21.17 -31.56 -39.64
C GLY A 370 21.79 -30.69 -38.55
N THR A 371 22.77 -31.26 -37.86
CA THR A 371 24.11 -30.76 -37.45
C THR A 371 24.49 -29.26 -37.58
N ASN A 372 23.67 -28.29 -37.15
CA ASN A 372 24.22 -26.97 -36.83
C ASN A 372 24.85 -27.01 -35.42
N ALA A 373 26.15 -27.34 -35.39
CA ALA A 373 26.96 -27.60 -34.20
C ALA A 373 27.27 -26.37 -33.31
N ALA A 374 26.60 -25.23 -33.50
CA ALA A 374 26.92 -24.00 -32.77
C ALA A 374 25.99 -23.72 -31.57
N VAL A 375 24.88 -24.44 -31.41
CA VAL A 375 24.00 -24.32 -30.23
C VAL A 375 23.95 -25.69 -29.53
N PRO A 376 24.51 -25.84 -28.31
CA PRO A 376 24.53 -27.12 -27.62
C PRO A 376 23.11 -27.54 -27.19
N GLY A 377 22.54 -28.54 -27.87
CA GLY A 377 21.29 -29.20 -27.48
C GLY A 377 20.70 -30.02 -28.64
N PRO A 378 19.92 -31.09 -28.39
CA PRO A 378 19.18 -31.77 -29.44
C PRO A 378 18.22 -30.76 -30.08
N VAL A 379 18.43 -30.45 -31.36
CA VAL A 379 17.65 -29.50 -32.16
C VAL A 379 16.27 -30.11 -32.48
N VAL A 380 15.47 -30.34 -31.45
CA VAL A 380 14.02 -30.49 -31.58
C VAL A 380 13.49 -29.07 -31.63
N ARG A 381 12.91 -28.69 -32.77
CA ARG A 381 12.33 -27.35 -32.95
C ARG A 381 11.27 -27.14 -31.89
N ARG A 382 11.30 -25.96 -31.29
CA ARG A 382 10.36 -25.53 -30.26
C ARG A 382 9.64 -24.34 -30.84
N VAL A 383 8.32 -24.37 -30.80
CA VAL A 383 7.48 -23.20 -31.05
C VAL A 383 8.09 -21.97 -30.35
N PRO A 384 8.41 -20.89 -31.09
CA PRO A 384 9.07 -19.73 -30.52
C PRO A 384 8.12 -19.10 -29.53
N ARG A 385 8.63 -18.78 -28.36
CA ARG A 385 7.92 -17.95 -27.38
C ARG A 385 8.35 -16.49 -27.49
N GLY A 386 9.49 -16.23 -28.13
CA GLY A 386 9.96 -14.90 -28.48
C GLY A 386 11.47 -14.87 -28.67
N SER A 387 11.98 -13.67 -28.90
CA SER A 387 13.42 -13.38 -28.95
C SER A 387 13.69 -12.09 -28.21
N PHE A 388 14.87 -11.96 -27.61
CA PHE A 388 15.27 -10.73 -26.96
C PHE A 388 16.65 -10.27 -27.45
N ASN A 389 16.79 -8.97 -27.74
CA ASN A 389 18.05 -8.33 -28.14
C ASN A 389 18.73 -8.98 -29.38
N VAL A 390 17.96 -9.27 -30.43
CA VAL A 390 18.49 -9.85 -31.67
C VAL A 390 19.00 -8.73 -32.58
N THR A 391 20.32 -8.48 -32.54
CA THR A 391 20.98 -7.40 -33.27
C THR A 391 21.29 -7.73 -34.74
N SER A 392 21.17 -8.99 -35.15
CA SER A 392 21.59 -9.50 -36.47
C SER A 392 20.43 -10.09 -37.28
N GLY A 393 19.38 -9.30 -37.49
CA GLY A 393 18.41 -9.56 -38.57
C GLY A 393 18.87 -8.91 -39.88
N PRO A 394 18.68 -9.52 -41.07
CA PRO A 394 18.89 -8.83 -42.33
C PRO A 394 17.93 -7.64 -42.38
N VAL A 395 18.48 -6.43 -42.25
CA VAL A 395 17.74 -5.15 -42.16
C VAL A 395 16.60 -5.11 -43.17
N LEU A 396 15.36 -5.18 -42.68
CA LEU A 396 14.19 -4.82 -43.47
C LEU A 396 14.01 -3.30 -43.41
N ASP A 397 13.41 -2.79 -44.49
CA ASP A 397 13.15 -1.39 -44.81
C ASP A 397 13.03 -0.46 -43.58
N PRO A 398 13.91 0.55 -43.40
CA PRO A 398 13.93 1.44 -42.24
C PRO A 398 12.69 2.33 -42.07
N GLY A 399 11.69 2.22 -42.95
CA GLY A 399 10.49 3.06 -42.98
C GLY A 399 9.27 2.59 -42.17
N ILE A 400 9.27 1.40 -41.55
CA ILE A 400 8.10 0.87 -40.82
C ILE A 400 8.27 1.06 -39.30
N PRO A 401 7.44 1.87 -38.62
CA PRO A 401 7.41 1.91 -37.16
C PRO A 401 6.90 0.55 -36.68
N SER A 402 7.77 -0.31 -36.13
CA SER A 402 7.42 -1.72 -35.94
C SER A 402 6.40 -1.91 -34.81
N ALA A 403 5.19 -2.35 -35.18
CA ALA A 403 4.14 -2.72 -34.21
C ALA A 403 4.55 -3.87 -33.28
N ASN A 404 5.64 -4.59 -33.62
CA ASN A 404 6.17 -5.77 -32.93
C ASN A 404 7.65 -5.56 -32.53
N PRO A 405 7.91 -4.79 -31.46
CA PRO A 405 9.25 -4.44 -31.02
C PRO A 405 10.00 -5.64 -30.42
N GLU A 406 11.33 -5.57 -30.47
CA GLU A 406 12.25 -6.65 -30.05
C GLU A 406 12.28 -6.90 -28.54
N TYR A 407 11.99 -5.87 -27.74
CA TYR A 407 12.03 -5.95 -26.29
C TYR A 407 10.66 -6.26 -25.66
N ARG A 408 9.68 -6.68 -26.47
CA ARG A 408 8.36 -7.09 -25.99
C ARG A 408 8.34 -8.57 -25.63
N ILE A 409 7.82 -8.88 -24.46
CA ILE A 409 7.59 -10.25 -23.98
C ILE A 409 6.10 -10.39 -23.68
N HIS A 410 5.46 -11.38 -24.27
CA HIS A 410 4.08 -11.76 -23.92
C HIS A 410 4.10 -12.70 -22.72
N VAL A 411 3.30 -12.39 -21.71
CA VAL A 411 3.34 -13.00 -20.39
C VAL A 411 2.09 -13.84 -20.14
N GLY A 412 2.26 -15.02 -19.55
CA GLY A 412 1.18 -15.90 -19.11
C GLY A 412 0.76 -15.61 -17.68
N GLY A 413 -0.16 -16.43 -17.15
CA GLY A 413 -0.57 -16.40 -15.73
C GLY A 413 -1.36 -15.15 -15.31
N SER A 414 -1.63 -15.03 -14.00
CA SER A 414 -2.58 -14.05 -13.42
C SER A 414 -1.97 -12.76 -12.93
N VAL A 415 -0.64 -12.62 -12.97
CA VAL A 415 -0.01 -11.43 -12.41
C VAL A 415 -0.64 -10.18 -13.03
N SER A 416 -1.06 -9.23 -12.19
CA SER A 416 -1.52 -7.95 -12.73
C SER A 416 -0.31 -7.15 -13.19
N LEU A 417 -0.34 -6.72 -14.44
CA LEU A 417 0.72 -5.87 -15.01
C LEU A 417 0.55 -4.39 -14.59
N SER A 418 -0.57 -4.02 -13.97
CA SER A 418 -0.76 -2.70 -13.39
C SER A 418 0.31 -2.38 -12.34
N GLY A 419 0.99 -1.26 -12.54
CA GLY A 419 2.04 -0.77 -11.62
C GLY A 419 3.36 -1.53 -11.68
N VAL A 420 3.51 -2.48 -12.61
CA VAL A 420 4.79 -3.15 -12.87
C VAL A 420 5.75 -2.17 -13.53
N THR A 421 6.92 -1.97 -12.92
CA THR A 421 7.95 -1.04 -13.40
C THR A 421 9.28 -1.73 -13.68
N ALA A 422 9.45 -2.94 -13.18
CA ALA A 422 10.61 -3.76 -13.45
C ALA A 422 10.27 -5.25 -13.36
N VAL A 423 11.18 -6.06 -13.88
CA VAL A 423 11.06 -7.52 -13.89
C VAL A 423 12.45 -8.13 -13.76
N ARG A 424 12.55 -9.19 -12.97
CA ARG A 424 13.71 -10.09 -12.97
C ARG A 424 13.42 -11.19 -13.98
N VAL A 425 14.34 -11.40 -14.90
CA VAL A 425 14.20 -12.41 -15.95
C VAL A 425 15.34 -13.41 -15.81
N GLU A 426 14.98 -14.63 -15.44
CA GLU A 426 15.87 -15.80 -15.59
C GLU A 426 15.75 -16.28 -17.02
N TRP A 427 16.78 -15.98 -17.82
CA TRP A 427 16.84 -16.41 -19.21
C TRP A 427 17.33 -17.85 -19.30
N PRO A 428 16.86 -18.65 -20.27
CA PRO A 428 17.32 -20.01 -20.42
C PRO A 428 18.85 -20.09 -20.63
N GLY A 429 19.54 -20.70 -19.67
CA GLY A 429 21.00 -20.89 -19.74
C GLY A 429 21.84 -19.67 -19.38
N ALA A 430 21.25 -18.63 -18.78
CA ALA A 430 21.96 -17.47 -18.25
C ALA A 430 21.49 -17.13 -16.82
N ASP A 431 22.23 -16.26 -16.14
CA ASP A 431 21.87 -15.78 -14.81
C ASP A 431 20.62 -14.88 -14.85
N GLU A 432 19.94 -14.76 -13.71
CA GLU A 432 18.83 -13.83 -13.53
C GLU A 432 19.29 -12.38 -13.74
N LEU A 433 18.58 -11.64 -14.59
CA LEU A 433 18.87 -10.24 -14.89
C LEU A 433 17.69 -9.34 -14.56
N TYR A 434 17.99 -8.16 -14.04
CA TYR A 434 16.99 -7.13 -13.76
C TYR A 434 16.76 -6.22 -14.97
N HIS A 435 15.50 -6.05 -15.36
CA HIS A 435 15.08 -5.21 -16.48
C HIS A 435 14.06 -4.17 -16.05
N ALA A 436 14.25 -2.92 -16.48
CA ALA A 436 13.20 -1.91 -16.35
C ALA A 436 12.09 -2.19 -17.36
N VAL A 437 10.83 -2.06 -16.94
CA VAL A 437 9.66 -2.17 -17.80
C VAL A 437 9.26 -0.76 -18.23
N ILE A 438 9.36 -0.49 -19.54
CA ILE A 438 9.06 0.81 -20.15
C ILE A 438 7.56 0.96 -20.43
N ASN A 439 6.91 -0.14 -20.82
CA ASN A 439 5.50 -0.13 -21.15
C ASN A 439 4.86 -1.51 -20.91
N VAL A 440 3.56 -1.54 -20.68
CA VAL A 440 2.78 -2.78 -20.49
C VAL A 440 1.44 -2.70 -21.23
N SER A 441 0.89 -3.84 -21.58
CA SER A 441 -0.51 -3.98 -22.00
C SER A 441 -1.17 -5.09 -21.20
N GLU A 442 -2.17 -4.73 -20.41
CA GLU A 442 -2.95 -5.71 -19.65
C GLU A 442 -3.84 -6.55 -20.58
N SER A 443 -4.51 -5.92 -21.54
CA SER A 443 -5.43 -6.61 -22.46
C SER A 443 -4.72 -7.58 -23.40
N GLU A 444 -3.55 -7.19 -23.91
CA GLU A 444 -2.75 -8.04 -24.81
C GLU A 444 -1.68 -8.85 -24.05
N ARG A 445 -1.62 -8.71 -22.72
CA ARG A 445 -0.73 -9.44 -21.81
C ARG A 445 0.73 -9.40 -22.26
N TRP A 446 1.30 -8.20 -22.41
CA TRP A 446 2.73 -8.05 -22.69
C TRP A 446 3.41 -6.95 -21.89
N ILE A 447 4.72 -7.09 -21.74
CA ILE A 447 5.62 -6.10 -21.16
C ILE A 447 6.68 -5.71 -22.20
N HIS A 448 7.13 -4.46 -22.17
CA HIS A 448 8.21 -3.93 -23.01
C HIS A 448 9.38 -3.55 -22.10
N LEU A 449 10.51 -4.23 -22.27
CA LEU A 449 11.70 -4.02 -21.44
C LEU A 449 12.62 -2.94 -22.02
N GLY A 450 13.35 -2.24 -21.16
CA GLY A 450 14.36 -1.28 -21.59
C GLY A 450 15.63 -1.92 -22.14
N SER A 451 16.25 -1.27 -23.11
CA SER A 451 17.45 -1.75 -23.80
C SER A 451 18.76 -1.61 -22.99
N SER A 452 18.68 -1.33 -21.69
CA SER A 452 19.75 -0.62 -20.96
C SER A 452 20.80 -1.50 -20.25
N PHE A 453 20.69 -2.84 -20.22
CA PHE A 453 21.57 -3.66 -19.37
C PHE A 453 22.11 -4.92 -20.04
N GLY A 454 23.45 -4.99 -20.07
CA GLY A 454 24.24 -6.22 -20.19
C GLY A 454 24.17 -6.90 -21.55
N LEU A 455 25.33 -7.29 -22.08
CA LEU A 455 25.40 -8.22 -23.21
C LEU A 455 24.78 -9.55 -22.77
N LEU A 456 23.47 -9.73 -22.95
CA LEU A 456 22.94 -11.07 -23.15
C LEU A 456 23.77 -11.70 -24.27
N PRO A 457 24.10 -13.01 -24.20
CA PRO A 457 24.70 -13.69 -25.34
C PRO A 457 23.85 -13.35 -26.58
N ASP A 458 24.48 -12.80 -27.63
CA ASP A 458 23.76 -12.35 -28.84
C ASP A 458 22.74 -13.42 -29.28
N GLY A 459 21.45 -13.04 -29.33
CA GLY A 459 20.40 -13.86 -29.94
C GLY A 459 19.71 -14.90 -29.06
N ALA A 460 19.35 -14.57 -27.81
CA ALA A 460 18.52 -15.46 -26.97
C ALA A 460 17.07 -15.57 -27.50
N GLY A 461 16.87 -16.44 -28.49
CA GLY A 461 15.57 -17.00 -28.79
C GLY A 461 15.14 -17.94 -27.65
N TYR A 462 13.92 -17.78 -27.16
CA TYR A 462 13.35 -18.67 -26.13
C TYR A 462 12.11 -19.37 -26.70
N GLY A 463 12.00 -20.66 -26.42
CA GLY A 463 10.96 -21.54 -26.96
C GLY A 463 10.27 -22.31 -25.84
N ARG A 464 9.23 -23.08 -26.15
CA ARG A 464 8.41 -23.72 -25.10
C ARG A 464 9.20 -24.65 -24.14
N GLY A 465 10.23 -25.34 -24.61
CA GLY A 465 11.06 -26.21 -23.75
C GLY A 465 12.15 -25.48 -22.95
N ALA A 466 12.28 -24.15 -23.12
CA ALA A 466 13.28 -23.29 -22.49
C ALA A 466 12.70 -21.86 -22.46
N GLN A 467 11.78 -21.62 -21.52
CA GLN A 467 11.09 -20.34 -21.38
C GLN A 467 11.84 -19.42 -20.41
N ALA A 468 11.76 -18.12 -20.65
CA ALA A 468 12.14 -17.12 -19.66
C ALA A 468 11.17 -17.19 -18.47
N ARG A 469 11.72 -17.16 -17.26
CA ARG A 469 10.94 -17.03 -16.01
C ARG A 469 11.05 -15.61 -15.52
N MET A 470 9.92 -15.03 -15.16
CA MET A 470 9.81 -13.62 -14.84
C MET A 470 9.26 -13.44 -13.43
N ARG A 471 9.92 -12.62 -12.62
CA ARG A 471 9.39 -12.12 -11.34
C ARG A 471 9.23 -10.62 -11.40
N PHE A 472 8.03 -10.14 -11.15
CA PHE A 472 7.70 -8.74 -11.33
C PHE A 472 7.98 -7.94 -10.07
N VAL A 473 8.39 -6.69 -10.28
CA VAL A 473 8.52 -5.68 -9.24
C VAL A 473 7.48 -4.61 -9.49
N ARG A 474 6.62 -4.37 -8.50
CA ARG A 474 5.58 -3.35 -8.53
C ARG A 474 6.07 -2.11 -7.80
N THR A 475 6.00 -0.95 -8.44
CA THR A 475 6.26 0.34 -7.77
C THR A 475 4.96 0.90 -7.22
N LEU A 476 4.93 1.13 -5.90
CA LEU A 476 3.82 1.80 -5.22
C LEU A 476 3.90 3.33 -5.33
N GLY A 477 5.00 3.87 -5.84
CA GLY A 477 5.14 5.27 -6.21
C GLY A 477 6.39 5.91 -5.64
N ARG A 478 6.52 7.22 -5.84
CA ARG A 478 7.61 8.05 -5.32
C ARG A 478 7.08 9.16 -4.43
N GLY A 479 7.70 9.40 -3.28
CA GLY A 479 7.33 10.45 -2.33
C GLY A 479 7.55 10.05 -0.88
N THR A 480 6.52 10.24 -0.06
CA THR A 480 6.51 9.88 1.37
C THR A 480 5.70 8.61 1.60
N VAL A 481 5.64 8.09 2.83
CA VAL A 481 4.78 6.96 3.19
C VAL A 481 3.29 7.20 2.88
N ALA A 482 2.85 8.47 2.76
CA ALA A 482 1.51 8.80 2.28
C ALA A 482 1.27 8.35 0.83
N THR A 483 2.31 8.34 -0.02
CA THR A 483 2.22 7.82 -1.40
C THR A 483 1.89 6.33 -1.40
N VAL A 484 2.49 5.54 -0.50
CA VAL A 484 2.17 4.11 -0.35
C VAL A 484 0.70 3.92 -0.03
N ARG A 485 0.20 4.66 0.97
CA ARG A 485 -1.21 4.63 1.36
C ARG A 485 -2.12 4.97 0.18
N ASP A 486 -1.85 6.07 -0.52
CA ASP A 486 -2.71 6.52 -1.61
C ASP A 486 -2.76 5.50 -2.75
N THR A 487 -1.61 4.96 -3.15
CA THR A 487 -1.52 3.94 -4.19
C THR A 487 -2.19 2.63 -3.77
N VAL A 488 -1.96 2.14 -2.55
CA VAL A 488 -2.63 0.94 -2.04
C VAL A 488 -4.14 1.14 -2.03
N THR A 489 -4.65 2.29 -1.58
CA THR A 489 -6.09 2.55 -1.61
C THR A 489 -6.65 2.60 -3.02
N ALA A 490 -5.92 3.16 -3.99
CA ALA A 490 -6.32 3.23 -5.39
C ALA A 490 -6.32 1.86 -6.09
N LEU A 491 -5.38 0.99 -5.73
CA LEU A 491 -5.24 -0.35 -6.33
C LEU A 491 -6.07 -1.42 -5.61
N SER A 492 -6.50 -1.19 -4.36
CA SER A 492 -7.18 -2.17 -3.51
C SER A 492 -8.38 -2.84 -4.17
N GLN A 493 -9.26 -2.06 -4.81
CA GLN A 493 -10.46 -2.60 -5.45
C GLN A 493 -10.14 -3.54 -6.61
N THR A 494 -9.00 -3.34 -7.29
CA THR A 494 -8.58 -4.16 -8.42
C THR A 494 -7.74 -5.35 -7.96
N LEU A 495 -6.80 -5.16 -7.04
CA LEU A 495 -5.74 -6.15 -6.75
C LEU A 495 -5.91 -6.90 -5.42
N ALA A 496 -6.92 -6.57 -4.60
CA ALA A 496 -7.11 -7.26 -3.32
C ALA A 496 -7.38 -8.76 -3.47
N ASN A 497 -8.23 -9.13 -4.43
CA ASN A 497 -8.64 -10.53 -4.61
C ASN A 497 -7.53 -11.40 -5.24
N THR A 498 -6.46 -10.80 -5.77
CA THR A 498 -5.25 -11.51 -6.21
C THR A 498 -4.14 -11.50 -5.17
N GLY A 499 -4.33 -10.81 -4.03
CA GLY A 499 -3.28 -10.62 -3.02
C GLY A 499 -2.18 -9.63 -3.43
N GLY A 500 -2.40 -8.85 -4.48
CA GLY A 500 -1.41 -7.89 -4.96
C GLY A 500 -1.25 -6.68 -4.04
N VAL A 501 -2.33 -6.23 -3.40
CA VAL A 501 -2.32 -5.24 -2.31
C VAL A 501 -3.42 -5.59 -1.30
N PRO A 502 -3.33 -5.18 -0.02
CA PRO A 502 -4.41 -5.42 0.94
C PRO A 502 -5.70 -4.67 0.56
N PHE A 503 -6.85 -5.19 1.00
CA PHE A 503 -8.15 -4.55 0.73
C PHE A 503 -8.42 -3.34 1.65
N LEU A 504 -7.62 -2.29 1.49
CA LEU A 504 -7.71 -1.04 2.24
C LEU A 504 -8.26 0.09 1.37
N THR A 505 -9.26 0.82 1.86
CA THR A 505 -9.89 1.92 1.14
C THR A 505 -9.68 3.27 1.85
N THR A 506 -10.12 4.37 1.22
CA THR A 506 -10.16 5.70 1.86
C THR A 506 -11.15 5.78 3.03
N GLY A 507 -12.04 4.80 3.14
CA GLY A 507 -12.87 4.57 4.31
C GLY A 507 -12.08 3.98 5.48
N ASP A 508 -11.04 3.19 5.23
CA ASP A 508 -10.29 2.47 6.27
C ASP A 508 -9.06 3.25 6.74
N LEU A 509 -8.44 4.02 5.85
CA LEU A 509 -7.24 4.80 6.10
C LEU A 509 -7.55 6.30 6.09
N ALA A 510 -7.09 7.03 7.11
CA ALA A 510 -7.06 8.49 7.07
C ALA A 510 -6.03 8.99 6.04
N SER A 511 -6.03 10.29 5.75
CA SER A 511 -4.93 10.87 4.96
C SER A 511 -3.68 10.94 5.84
N TRP A 512 -2.56 10.46 5.31
CA TRP A 512 -1.26 10.51 5.99
C TRP A 512 -0.41 11.71 5.54
N THR A 513 -0.86 12.45 4.52
CA THR A 513 -0.05 13.43 3.79
C THR A 513 0.49 14.54 4.68
N ALA A 514 -0.35 15.17 5.51
CA ALA A 514 0.07 16.29 6.35
C ALA A 514 1.12 15.88 7.39
N VAL A 515 0.88 14.75 8.07
CA VAL A 515 1.76 14.23 9.12
C VAL A 515 3.08 13.72 8.52
N ALA A 516 3.03 12.96 7.41
CA ALA A 516 4.22 12.46 6.73
C ALA A 516 5.10 13.60 6.20
N LEU A 517 4.49 14.64 5.61
CA LEU A 517 5.22 15.82 5.13
C LEU A 517 5.82 16.65 6.27
N ALA A 518 5.12 16.77 7.40
CA ALA A 518 5.66 17.42 8.59
C ALA A 518 6.88 16.64 9.12
N ALA A 519 6.76 15.32 9.27
CA ALA A 519 7.86 14.47 9.76
C ALA A 519 9.09 14.48 8.82
N ALA A 520 8.86 14.52 7.50
CA ALA A 520 9.92 14.56 6.48
C ALA A 520 10.42 15.98 6.14
N ARG A 521 9.91 17.03 6.80
CA ARG A 521 10.26 18.42 6.48
C ARG A 521 11.75 18.67 6.68
N GLY A 522 12.40 19.27 5.67
CA GLY A 522 13.84 19.55 5.68
C GLY A 522 14.73 18.31 5.50
N LYS A 523 14.14 17.14 5.21
CA LYS A 523 14.82 15.84 5.14
C LYS A 523 14.58 15.22 3.75
N THR A 524 15.52 15.40 2.84
CA THR A 524 15.42 14.91 1.45
C THR A 524 15.31 13.38 1.37
N TRP A 525 16.14 12.65 2.13
CA TRP A 525 16.10 11.19 2.21
C TRP A 525 14.75 10.63 2.70
N ALA A 526 14.07 11.34 3.61
CA ALA A 526 12.74 10.94 4.08
C ALA A 526 11.60 11.37 3.13
N SER A 527 11.76 12.47 2.39
CA SER A 527 10.70 13.07 1.55
C SER A 527 10.65 12.54 0.11
N THR A 528 11.74 11.98 -0.40
CA THR A 528 11.83 11.44 -1.77
C THR A 528 12.28 9.98 -1.77
N ARG A 529 11.34 9.08 -1.43
CA ARG A 529 11.53 7.63 -1.42
C ARG A 529 10.76 6.99 -2.56
N GLU A 530 11.31 5.94 -3.14
CA GLU A 530 10.68 5.08 -4.14
C GLU A 530 10.29 3.77 -3.48
N PHE A 531 8.98 3.51 -3.47
CA PHE A 531 8.39 2.36 -2.80
C PHE A 531 8.10 1.27 -3.83
N PHE A 532 8.55 0.06 -3.54
CA PHE A 532 8.31 -1.09 -4.40
C PHE A 532 8.07 -2.36 -3.57
N VAL A 533 7.50 -3.35 -4.23
CA VAL A 533 7.21 -4.69 -3.72
C VAL A 533 7.61 -5.70 -4.79
N ASP A 534 8.36 -6.72 -4.39
CA ASP A 534 8.91 -7.75 -5.27
C ASP A 534 8.73 -9.18 -4.74
N GLU A 535 8.24 -9.32 -3.52
CA GLU A 535 7.91 -10.58 -2.86
C GLU A 535 6.70 -10.39 -1.94
N GLU A 536 6.09 -11.50 -1.50
CA GLU A 536 5.03 -11.46 -0.52
C GLU A 536 5.55 -11.00 0.85
N THR A 537 4.86 -10.01 1.43
CA THR A 537 5.04 -9.63 2.84
C THR A 537 3.71 -9.12 3.40
N THR A 538 3.60 -8.95 4.72
CA THR A 538 2.40 -8.31 5.28
C THR A 538 2.50 -6.80 5.07
N PHE A 539 1.37 -6.14 4.80
CA PHE A 539 1.37 -4.69 4.63
C PHE A 539 1.81 -3.97 5.92
N ALA A 540 1.42 -4.48 7.08
CA ALA A 540 1.81 -3.98 8.39
C ALA A 540 3.34 -4.00 8.59
N ASP A 541 4.01 -5.11 8.26
CA ASP A 541 5.46 -5.22 8.38
C ASP A 541 6.18 -4.30 7.38
N TYR A 542 5.65 -4.21 6.15
CA TYR A 542 6.17 -3.32 5.12
C TYR A 542 6.16 -1.86 5.58
N VAL A 543 5.02 -1.34 6.04
CA VAL A 543 4.91 0.08 6.43
C VAL A 543 5.54 0.37 7.77
N ALA A 544 5.68 -0.59 8.69
CA ALA A 544 6.31 -0.38 9.98
C ALA A 544 7.76 0.13 9.83
N GLU A 545 8.55 -0.46 8.93
CA GLU A 545 9.92 0.02 8.67
C GLU A 545 9.95 1.40 8.02
N GLU A 546 8.97 1.74 7.19
CA GLU A 546 8.83 3.08 6.60
C GLU A 546 8.38 4.13 7.63
N PHE A 547 7.50 3.75 8.55
CA PHE A 547 7.12 4.59 9.68
C PHE A 547 8.32 4.88 10.56
N LYS A 548 9.16 3.86 10.82
CA LYS A 548 10.40 4.05 11.57
C LYS A 548 11.38 4.97 10.84
N ALA A 549 11.50 4.83 9.52
CA ALA A 549 12.39 5.65 8.71
C ALA A 549 12.08 7.15 8.79
N VAL A 550 10.81 7.51 8.99
CA VAL A 550 10.34 8.91 9.00
C VAL A 550 10.11 9.43 10.43
N GLY A 551 9.99 8.56 11.43
CA GLY A 551 9.68 8.93 12.81
C GLY A 551 8.19 9.20 13.04
N VAL A 552 7.33 8.36 12.46
CA VAL A 552 5.88 8.36 12.67
C VAL A 552 5.42 7.02 13.22
N PHE A 553 4.21 6.95 13.75
CA PHE A 553 3.59 5.70 14.19
C PHE A 553 2.08 5.68 13.90
N PRO A 554 1.49 4.50 13.66
CA PRO A 554 0.06 4.40 13.35
C PRO A 554 -0.82 4.60 14.60
N VAL A 555 -1.98 5.23 14.39
CA VAL A 555 -3.02 5.48 15.42
C VAL A 555 -4.43 5.26 14.84
N ILE A 556 -5.45 5.24 15.69
CA ILE A 556 -6.87 5.26 15.27
C ILE A 556 -7.43 6.68 15.46
N ASP A 557 -7.99 7.25 14.40
CA ASP A 557 -8.60 8.59 14.43
C ASP A 557 -10.04 8.58 15.01
N ALA A 558 -10.67 9.77 15.06
CA ALA A 558 -12.05 9.95 15.55
C ALA A 558 -13.08 9.10 14.81
N ASP A 559 -12.84 8.85 13.52
CA ASP A 559 -13.76 8.12 12.66
C ASP A 559 -13.48 6.61 12.71
N GLY A 560 -12.51 6.15 13.49
CA GLY A 560 -12.09 4.76 13.57
C GLY A 560 -11.21 4.32 12.39
N LYS A 561 -10.56 5.26 11.69
CA LYS A 561 -9.64 4.97 10.58
C LYS A 561 -8.21 4.88 11.08
N ILE A 562 -7.37 4.18 10.31
CA ILE A 562 -5.94 4.10 10.56
C ILE A 562 -5.28 5.39 10.07
N ALA A 563 -4.82 6.19 11.01
CA ALA A 563 -4.04 7.41 10.77
C ALA A 563 -2.58 7.19 11.21
N ILE A 564 -1.78 8.24 11.10
CA ILE A 564 -0.40 8.26 11.61
C ILE A 564 -0.20 9.52 12.44
N GLU A 565 0.67 9.44 13.43
CA GLU A 565 1.11 10.59 14.24
C GLU A 565 2.63 10.69 14.30
N ARG A 566 3.13 11.89 14.60
CA ARG A 566 4.58 12.13 14.73
C ARG A 566 5.10 11.61 16.06
N MET A 567 6.25 10.94 16.02
CA MET A 567 7.01 10.61 17.22
C MET A 567 7.72 11.86 17.73
N ARG A 568 7.18 12.46 18.79
CA ARG A 568 7.80 13.57 19.53
C ARG A 568 7.37 13.51 20.98
N ALA A 569 8.09 14.20 21.85
CA ALA A 569 7.57 14.45 23.19
C ALA A 569 6.70 15.73 23.16
N PRO A 570 5.57 15.76 23.88
CA PRO A 570 4.68 16.90 23.87
C PRO A 570 5.33 18.05 24.64
N ALA A 571 5.10 19.28 24.17
CA ALA A 571 5.54 20.47 24.90
C ALA A 571 4.63 20.67 26.13
N LEU A 572 5.14 21.28 27.20
CA LEU A 572 4.33 21.58 28.38
C LEU A 572 3.20 22.59 28.11
N THR A 573 3.38 23.44 27.10
CA THR A 573 2.37 24.39 26.60
C THR A 573 1.49 23.84 25.50
N GLU A 574 1.76 22.62 25.03
CA GLU A 574 0.89 22.01 24.06
C GLU A 574 -0.51 21.85 24.68
N PRO A 575 -1.56 22.32 24.00
CA PRO A 575 -2.91 22.26 24.55
C PRO A 575 -3.30 20.80 24.79
N GLU A 576 -3.48 20.45 26.06
CA GLU A 576 -3.96 19.13 26.45
C GLU A 576 -5.41 18.92 26.01
N GLN A 577 -5.72 17.72 25.50
CA GLN A 577 -7.11 17.36 25.16
C GLN A 577 -7.93 17.07 26.41
N VAL A 578 -7.28 16.50 27.43
CA VAL A 578 -7.87 16.21 28.72
C VAL A 578 -6.82 16.22 29.83
N THR A 579 -7.27 16.53 31.04
CA THR A 579 -6.51 16.35 32.28
C THR A 579 -7.00 15.11 33.00
N LEU A 580 -6.10 14.16 33.25
CA LEU A 580 -6.33 13.01 34.13
C LEU A 580 -6.07 13.44 35.57
N ASP A 581 -7.14 13.85 36.25
CA ASP A 581 -7.13 14.25 37.65
C ASP A 581 -7.99 13.34 38.53
N GLY A 582 -8.17 13.71 39.81
CA GLY A 582 -8.98 12.94 40.77
C GLY A 582 -10.48 12.97 40.51
N ASP A 583 -10.98 13.88 39.66
CA ASP A 583 -12.40 13.96 39.29
C ASP A 583 -12.69 13.11 38.03
N VAL A 584 -11.69 12.98 37.15
CA VAL A 584 -11.75 12.19 35.92
C VAL A 584 -11.33 10.74 36.13
N ALA A 585 -10.36 10.49 37.01
CA ALA A 585 -9.98 9.15 37.40
C ALA A 585 -11.09 8.52 38.25
N ALA A 586 -11.54 7.31 37.90
CA ALA A 586 -12.53 6.60 38.71
C ALA A 586 -11.88 6.11 40.03
N VAL A 587 -11.72 7.00 41.01
CA VAL A 587 -11.00 6.77 42.28
C VAL A 587 -11.63 5.63 43.11
N ASP A 588 -12.88 5.27 42.84
CA ASP A 588 -13.63 4.30 43.65
C ASP A 588 -13.08 2.86 43.58
N ARG A 589 -12.26 2.47 42.59
CA ARG A 589 -11.94 1.04 42.35
C ARG A 589 -10.54 0.66 41.86
N GLY A 590 -9.61 1.60 41.63
CA GLY A 590 -8.24 1.26 41.25
C GLY A 590 -7.25 2.42 41.44
N PHE A 591 -6.03 2.12 41.91
CA PHE A 591 -4.96 3.11 41.95
C PHE A 591 -4.28 3.23 40.58
N PRO A 592 -3.86 4.44 40.16
CA PRO A 592 -3.06 4.58 38.96
C PRO A 592 -1.74 3.81 39.08
N THR A 593 -1.29 3.21 37.98
CA THR A 593 0.00 2.52 37.90
C THR A 593 1.06 3.44 37.32
N TRP A 594 2.31 3.27 37.75
CA TRP A 594 3.46 3.99 37.22
C TRP A 594 4.59 3.00 36.94
N GLU A 595 5.15 3.07 35.75
CA GLU A 595 6.24 2.21 35.30
C GLU A 595 7.33 3.05 34.63
N ARG A 596 8.60 2.82 34.98
CA ARG A 596 9.75 3.56 34.43
C ARG A 596 10.36 2.81 33.25
N ASN A 597 10.61 3.50 32.13
CA ASN A 597 11.23 2.95 30.93
C ASN A 597 10.61 1.62 30.48
N LYS A 598 9.26 1.56 30.39
CA LYS A 598 8.50 0.34 30.10
C LYS A 598 9.00 -0.43 28.85
N GLU A 599 9.28 0.30 27.77
CA GLU A 599 9.77 -0.26 26.50
C GLU A 599 11.32 -0.34 26.44
N GLY A 600 11.99 -0.12 27.58
CA GLY A 600 13.44 0.03 27.66
C GLY A 600 13.91 1.43 27.24
N ARG A 601 15.22 1.68 27.40
CA ARG A 601 15.87 2.91 26.93
C ARG A 601 16.58 2.65 25.61
N VAL A 602 16.40 3.53 24.64
CA VAL A 602 17.04 3.45 23.32
C VAL A 602 18.27 4.35 23.32
N ASN A 603 19.48 3.82 23.10
CA ASN A 603 20.69 4.65 23.07
C ASN A 603 21.38 4.64 21.69
N GLN A 604 20.86 3.87 20.75
CA GLN A 604 21.36 3.80 19.38
C GLN A 604 20.20 3.64 18.39
N VAL A 605 20.34 4.22 17.20
CA VAL A 605 19.45 4.01 16.06
C VAL A 605 20.30 3.66 14.84
N ALA A 606 20.00 2.54 14.19
CA ALA A 606 20.73 2.05 13.02
C ALA A 606 19.86 2.21 11.76
N TYR A 607 20.24 3.14 10.88
CA TYR A 607 19.57 3.38 9.60
C TYR A 607 20.26 2.63 8.47
N SER A 608 19.56 1.66 7.89
CA SER A 608 19.97 1.02 6.65
C SER A 608 19.40 1.77 5.44
N TRP A 609 20.17 1.89 4.36
CA TRP A 609 19.77 2.66 3.18
C TRP A 609 20.13 1.94 1.87
N GLY A 610 19.48 2.36 0.77
CA GLY A 610 19.75 1.82 -0.56
C GLY A 610 19.37 0.35 -0.68
N TYR A 611 18.13 0.01 -0.29
CA TYR A 611 17.59 -1.34 -0.44
C TYR A 611 17.58 -1.74 -1.92
N LYS A 612 18.17 -2.90 -2.21
CA LYS A 612 18.20 -3.50 -3.53
C LYS A 612 17.28 -4.71 -3.50
N PRO A 613 16.06 -4.61 -4.08
CA PRO A 613 15.11 -5.73 -4.07
C PRO A 613 15.79 -6.99 -4.62
N SER A 614 16.53 -6.87 -5.72
CA SER A 614 17.25 -7.97 -6.39
C SER A 614 18.14 -8.83 -5.49
N LEU A 615 18.70 -8.26 -4.42
CA LEU A 615 19.63 -8.94 -3.52
C LEU A 615 19.07 -9.10 -2.10
N GLU A 616 17.90 -8.53 -1.82
CA GLU A 616 17.36 -8.37 -0.45
C GLU A 616 18.37 -7.70 0.52
N GLU A 617 19.23 -6.84 0.00
CA GLU A 617 20.32 -6.23 0.75
C GLU A 617 20.26 -4.70 0.71
N HIS A 618 20.64 -4.08 1.82
CA HIS A 618 20.86 -2.64 1.90
C HIS A 618 22.30 -2.29 1.53
N SER A 619 22.48 -1.18 0.81
CA SER A 619 23.80 -0.72 0.36
C SER A 619 24.72 -0.27 1.50
N GLY A 620 24.15 0.16 2.62
CA GLY A 620 24.92 0.57 3.80
C GLY A 620 24.06 0.76 5.05
N THR A 621 24.72 0.92 6.20
CA THR A 621 24.07 1.21 7.49
C THR A 621 24.85 2.26 8.27
N VAL A 622 24.15 3.25 8.83
CA VAL A 622 24.70 4.29 9.71
C VAL A 622 24.11 4.13 11.11
N ILE A 623 24.96 4.09 12.13
CA ILE A 623 24.54 3.98 13.52
C ILE A 623 24.72 5.35 14.19
N VAL A 624 23.60 5.95 14.60
CA VAL A 624 23.59 7.17 15.42
C VAL A 624 23.51 6.74 16.88
N ARG A 625 24.39 7.29 17.71
CA ARG A 625 24.48 6.98 19.14
C ARG A 625 24.31 8.25 19.96
N ASP A 626 23.43 8.19 20.96
CA ASP A 626 23.39 9.20 22.02
C ASP A 626 24.48 8.86 23.06
N VAL A 627 25.48 9.72 23.16
CA VAL A 627 26.63 9.53 24.06
C VAL A 627 26.21 9.56 25.52
N GLN A 628 25.23 10.37 25.88
CA GLN A 628 24.73 10.48 27.25
C GLN A 628 23.91 9.23 27.61
N ALA A 629 22.93 8.87 26.79
CA ALA A 629 22.11 7.69 27.02
C ALA A 629 22.96 6.40 27.07
N PHE A 630 23.98 6.31 26.22
CA PHE A 630 24.95 5.20 26.22
C PHE A 630 25.90 5.22 27.43
N SER A 631 26.15 6.40 28.01
CA SER A 631 26.91 6.51 29.25
C SER A 631 26.11 6.03 30.46
N GLU A 632 24.80 6.29 30.47
CA GLU A 632 23.86 5.83 31.50
C GLU A 632 23.53 4.34 31.39
N SER A 633 23.48 3.79 30.18
CA SER A 633 23.31 2.36 29.90
C SER A 633 24.40 1.86 28.97
N LYS A 634 25.35 1.06 29.50
CA LYS A 634 26.49 0.53 28.74
C LYS A 634 26.11 -0.52 27.70
N THR A 635 24.92 -1.11 27.81
CA THR A 635 24.39 -2.03 26.80
C THR A 635 23.79 -1.24 25.65
N GLY A 636 24.22 -1.53 24.42
CA GLY A 636 23.63 -0.95 23.22
C GLY A 636 22.22 -1.46 23.00
N ASN A 637 21.23 -0.60 23.20
CA ASN A 637 19.83 -0.86 22.90
C ASN A 637 19.52 -0.11 21.61
N THR A 638 19.60 -0.84 20.51
CA THR A 638 19.53 -0.29 19.15
C THR A 638 18.15 -0.50 18.55
N ILE A 639 17.55 0.58 18.05
CA ILE A 639 16.41 0.47 17.12
C ILE A 639 16.98 0.32 15.71
N GLU A 640 16.65 -0.79 15.06
CA GLU A 640 16.98 -1.00 13.65
C GLU A 640 15.87 -0.42 12.76
N VAL A 641 16.30 0.30 11.72
CA VAL A 641 15.45 0.93 10.72
C VAL A 641 15.90 0.42 9.34
N LYS A 642 15.14 -0.52 8.79
CA LYS A 642 15.45 -1.27 7.56
C LYS A 642 14.33 -1.13 6.53
N PRO A 643 14.06 0.09 6.04
CA PRO A 643 13.00 0.31 5.06
C PRO A 643 13.25 -0.50 3.78
N LYS A 644 12.18 -1.05 3.19
CA LYS A 644 12.18 -1.76 1.90
C LYS A 644 11.98 -0.82 0.70
N SER A 645 12.11 0.49 0.92
CA SER A 645 12.10 1.51 -0.12
C SER A 645 13.49 2.10 -0.37
N ALA A 646 13.71 2.64 -1.58
CA ALA A 646 14.97 3.27 -1.97
C ALA A 646 14.84 4.80 -1.98
N ALA A 647 15.79 5.53 -1.41
CA ALA A 647 15.84 6.98 -1.53
C ALA A 647 16.45 7.39 -2.88
N ALA A 648 16.05 8.55 -3.42
CA ALA A 648 16.58 9.09 -4.67
C ALA A 648 18.09 9.41 -4.61
N SER A 649 18.62 9.63 -3.41
CA SER A 649 20.04 9.89 -3.15
C SER A 649 20.51 9.18 -1.88
N GLU A 650 21.82 9.03 -1.74
CA GLU A 650 22.41 8.60 -0.48
C GLU A 650 22.04 9.60 0.64
N PRO A 651 21.80 9.12 1.88
CA PRO A 651 21.47 9.98 2.99
C PRO A 651 22.67 10.84 3.40
N VAL A 652 22.42 12.11 3.70
CA VAL A 652 23.40 12.95 4.40
C VAL A 652 23.39 12.58 5.89
N ILE A 653 24.57 12.39 6.50
CA ILE A 653 24.68 11.94 7.91
C ILE A 653 23.91 12.87 8.86
N ALA A 654 23.99 14.19 8.66
CA ALA A 654 23.26 15.17 9.47
C ALA A 654 21.74 14.97 9.42
N GLU A 655 21.22 14.52 8.27
CA GLU A 655 19.80 14.22 8.10
C GLU A 655 19.41 12.96 8.89
N LEU A 656 20.22 11.90 8.83
CA LEU A 656 19.98 10.68 9.61
C LEU A 656 20.06 10.93 11.12
N VAL A 657 20.97 11.82 11.56
CA VAL A 657 21.03 12.25 12.96
C VAL A 657 19.73 12.96 13.35
N SER A 658 19.22 13.86 12.50
CA SER A 658 17.92 14.52 12.73
C SER A 658 16.75 13.53 12.81
N LEU A 659 16.73 12.50 11.96
CA LEU A 659 15.72 11.43 12.02
C LEU A 659 15.87 10.56 13.28
N ALA A 660 17.09 10.21 13.67
CA ALA A 660 17.36 9.44 14.88
C ALA A 660 16.88 10.15 16.16
N TRP A 661 16.88 11.49 16.17
CA TRP A 661 16.42 12.28 17.32
C TRP A 661 14.92 12.11 17.64
N ALA A 662 14.09 11.68 16.69
CA ALA A 662 12.70 11.31 16.99
C ALA A 662 12.63 10.19 18.05
N TYR A 663 13.53 9.19 17.93
CA TYR A 663 13.65 8.09 18.88
C TYR A 663 14.43 8.47 20.13
N LEU A 664 15.62 9.05 19.94
CA LEU A 664 16.53 9.37 21.04
C LEU A 664 15.96 10.46 21.95
N GLY A 665 15.20 11.41 21.39
CA GLY A 665 14.53 12.47 22.15
C GLY A 665 13.41 11.96 23.04
N VAL A 666 12.71 10.88 22.66
CA VAL A 666 11.59 10.31 23.44
C VAL A 666 12.07 9.17 24.36
N PHE A 667 12.93 8.28 23.85
CA PHE A 667 13.32 7.03 24.51
C PHE A 667 14.78 6.97 24.95
N GLY A 668 15.61 7.96 24.59
CA GLY A 668 17.02 8.03 25.01
C GLY A 668 17.20 8.43 26.46
N ARG A 669 16.27 9.24 26.99
CA ARG A 669 16.25 9.65 28.39
C ARG A 669 15.29 8.79 29.20
N ALA A 670 15.28 9.01 30.51
CA ALA A 670 14.28 8.40 31.35
C ALA A 670 12.87 8.88 30.95
N TYR A 671 11.93 7.95 30.87
CA TYR A 671 10.51 8.23 30.75
C TYR A 671 9.73 7.29 31.67
N SER A 672 8.45 7.57 31.82
CA SER A 672 7.53 6.73 32.58
C SER A 672 6.20 6.61 31.87
N VAL A 673 5.49 5.51 32.13
CA VAL A 673 4.11 5.30 31.68
C VAL A 673 3.21 5.33 32.89
N VAL A 674 2.22 6.22 32.88
CA VAL A 674 1.16 6.30 33.88
C VAL A 674 -0.10 5.71 33.29
N SER A 675 -0.70 4.72 33.94
CA SER A 675 -2.03 4.22 33.55
C SER A 675 -3.07 4.52 34.62
N ALA A 676 -4.24 4.99 34.23
CA ALA A 676 -5.37 5.26 35.13
C ALA A 676 -6.71 4.85 34.49
N GLU A 677 -7.67 4.45 35.33
CA GLU A 677 -9.06 4.28 34.89
C GLU A 677 -9.73 5.65 34.74
N ALA A 678 -10.50 5.85 33.68
CA ALA A 678 -11.22 7.09 33.40
C ALA A 678 -12.68 6.80 32.99
N SER A 679 -13.51 7.84 32.88
CA SER A 679 -14.86 7.70 32.36
C SER A 679 -14.89 7.33 30.87
N LEU A 680 -15.98 6.74 30.37
CA LEU A 680 -16.16 6.53 28.92
C LEU A 680 -16.18 7.84 28.14
N ALA A 681 -16.80 8.88 28.71
CA ALA A 681 -16.86 10.20 28.09
C ALA A 681 -15.45 10.77 27.87
N THR A 682 -14.54 10.60 28.83
CA THR A 682 -13.13 10.96 28.70
C THR A 682 -12.44 10.20 27.57
N ALA A 683 -12.67 8.89 27.47
CA ALA A 683 -12.04 8.07 26.43
C ALA A 683 -12.42 8.50 25.01
N PHE A 684 -13.67 8.95 24.81
CA PHE A 684 -14.14 9.43 23.51
C PHE A 684 -13.65 10.85 23.16
N LYS A 685 -13.10 11.62 24.11
CA LYS A 685 -12.49 12.94 23.84
C LYS A 685 -11.05 12.86 23.32
N VAL A 686 -10.35 11.79 23.63
CA VAL A 686 -8.90 11.68 23.43
C VAL A 686 -8.54 10.50 22.53
N GLN A 687 -7.54 10.70 21.68
CA GLN A 687 -6.99 9.70 20.76
C GLN A 687 -5.52 9.43 21.07
N LEU A 688 -5.03 8.28 20.59
CA LEU A 688 -3.61 7.96 20.68
C LEU A 688 -2.77 9.04 19.97
N GLY A 689 -1.60 9.34 20.54
CA GLY A 689 -0.70 10.36 20.03
C GLY A 689 -1.05 11.80 20.43
N GLN A 690 -2.18 12.05 21.11
CA GLN A 690 -2.53 13.38 21.62
C GLN A 690 -1.92 13.68 22.99
N ALA A 691 -1.70 14.96 23.27
CA ALA A 691 -1.22 15.44 24.56
C ALA A 691 -2.30 15.31 25.65
N VAL A 692 -1.91 14.72 26.78
CA VAL A 692 -2.75 14.51 27.97
C VAL A 692 -2.00 15.01 29.20
N ALA A 693 -2.65 15.85 30.00
CA ALA A 693 -2.11 16.29 31.27
C ALA A 693 -2.44 15.28 32.38
N VAL A 694 -1.52 15.07 33.31
CA VAL A 694 -1.68 14.14 34.44
C VAL A 694 -1.51 14.92 35.75
N SER A 695 -2.55 14.92 36.57
CA SER A 695 -2.61 15.59 37.87
C SER A 695 -3.11 14.62 38.94
N LEU A 696 -2.26 13.65 39.32
CA LEU A 696 -2.65 12.54 40.19
C LEU A 696 -1.85 12.54 41.50
N PRO A 697 -2.51 12.54 42.68
CA PRO A 697 -1.84 12.63 43.99
C PRO A 697 -1.05 11.38 44.38
N HIS A 698 -1.26 10.26 43.68
CA HIS A 698 -0.67 8.96 44.03
C HIS A 698 0.52 8.57 43.15
N VAL A 699 0.70 9.23 42.00
CA VAL A 699 1.77 8.94 41.06
C VAL A 699 3.09 9.54 41.58
N PRO A 700 4.23 8.84 41.50
CA PRO A 700 5.52 9.40 41.88
C PRO A 700 5.89 10.62 41.04
N ASN A 701 6.31 11.70 41.69
CA ASN A 701 6.92 12.85 41.04
C ASN A 701 8.42 12.63 40.96
N THR A 702 8.94 12.48 39.74
CA THR A 702 10.36 12.17 39.50
C THR A 702 11.29 13.34 39.83
N GLU A 703 10.77 14.57 39.91
CA GLU A 703 11.56 15.77 40.20
C GLU A 703 11.71 15.99 41.71
N THR A 704 10.63 15.85 42.46
CA THR A 704 10.62 16.09 43.92
C THR A 704 10.94 14.84 44.73
N GLY A 705 10.83 13.65 44.12
CA GLY A 705 10.94 12.36 44.81
C GLY A 705 9.75 12.06 45.73
N GLN A 706 8.69 12.87 45.71
CA GLN A 706 7.48 12.71 46.51
C GLN A 706 6.36 12.04 45.70
N ARG A 707 5.23 11.74 46.34
CA ARG A 707 4.00 11.36 45.64
C ARG A 707 3.20 12.60 45.28
N GLY A 708 2.55 12.56 44.13
CA GLY A 708 1.72 13.64 43.61
C GLY A 708 2.40 14.39 42.48
N VAL A 709 1.82 14.28 41.29
CA VAL A 709 2.18 15.10 40.14
C VAL A 709 1.07 16.11 39.89
N GLU A 710 1.44 17.34 39.54
CA GLU A 710 0.52 18.41 39.16
C GLU A 710 0.85 18.79 37.72
N ARG A 711 -0.13 18.65 36.82
CA ARG A 711 -0.07 19.05 35.41
C ARG A 711 1.19 18.57 34.68
N VAL A 712 1.46 17.27 34.69
CA VAL A 712 2.53 16.68 33.87
C VAL A 712 1.96 16.24 32.52
N VAL A 713 2.44 16.83 31.43
CA VAL A 713 1.96 16.53 30.07
C VAL A 713 2.72 15.33 29.49
N GLY A 714 1.98 14.43 28.84
CA GLY A 714 2.53 13.27 28.14
C GLY A 714 1.68 12.87 26.94
N LEU A 715 2.15 11.89 26.17
CA LEU A 715 1.42 11.35 25.02
C LEU A 715 0.53 10.19 25.43
N LEU A 716 -0.72 10.17 24.96
CA LEU A 716 -1.56 8.98 25.10
C LEU A 716 -1.04 7.86 24.20
N ILE A 717 -0.67 6.72 24.79
CA ILE A 717 -0.13 5.55 24.07
C ILE A 717 -1.02 4.31 24.15
N GLU A 718 -2.00 4.30 25.07
CA GLU A 718 -2.97 3.21 25.20
C GLU A 718 -4.33 3.77 25.61
N ARG A 719 -5.40 3.25 24.98
CA ARG A 719 -6.79 3.53 25.29
C ARG A 719 -7.59 2.23 25.29
N GLY A 720 -8.05 1.80 26.47
CA GLY A 720 -8.98 0.69 26.64
C GLY A 720 -10.39 1.20 26.92
N VAL A 721 -11.39 0.70 26.21
CA VAL A 721 -12.81 1.06 26.36
C VAL A 721 -13.58 -0.16 26.83
N ASP A 722 -14.33 -0.05 27.92
CA ASP A 722 -15.21 -1.10 28.46
C ASP A 722 -16.63 -0.53 28.57
N ILE A 723 -17.47 -0.82 27.57
CA ILE A 723 -18.82 -0.26 27.46
C ILE A 723 -19.72 -0.84 28.55
N ASP A 724 -19.63 -2.14 28.83
CA ASP A 724 -20.43 -2.80 29.86
C ASP A 724 -20.09 -2.26 31.25
N GLY A 725 -18.79 -2.10 31.52
CA GLY A 725 -18.28 -1.50 32.76
C GLY A 725 -18.50 0.02 32.87
N GLY A 726 -18.91 0.69 31.80
CA GLY A 726 -19.09 2.14 31.80
C GLY A 726 -17.78 2.92 31.98
N ARG A 727 -16.63 2.31 31.66
CA ARG A 727 -15.29 2.80 32.03
C ARG A 727 -14.28 2.71 30.89
N SER A 728 -13.14 3.35 31.09
CA SER A 728 -11.99 3.25 30.21
C SER A 728 -10.69 3.17 31.00
N ARG A 729 -9.61 2.80 30.32
CA ARG A 729 -8.23 2.85 30.83
C ARG A 729 -7.38 3.64 29.85
N LEU A 730 -6.62 4.60 30.37
CA LEU A 730 -5.72 5.43 29.59
C LEU A 730 -4.29 5.23 30.09
N SER A 731 -3.34 5.01 29.18
CA SER A 731 -1.90 5.01 29.51
C SER A 731 -1.19 6.15 28.80
N VAL A 732 -0.51 6.99 29.58
CA VAL A 732 0.18 8.19 29.13
C VAL A 732 1.69 8.02 29.29
N LEU A 733 2.43 8.20 28.20
CA LEU A 733 3.89 8.26 28.19
C LEU A 733 4.33 9.66 28.60
N ILE A 734 4.97 9.75 29.76
CA ILE A 734 5.51 10.96 30.36
C ILE A 734 7.02 10.93 30.25
N HIS A 735 7.58 11.91 29.56
CA HIS A 735 9.03 12.10 29.49
C HIS A 735 9.53 12.73 30.80
N SER A 736 10.55 12.13 31.44
CA SER A 736 11.03 12.61 32.77
C SER A 736 12.14 13.65 32.69
N GLY A 737 12.76 13.81 31.52
CA GLY A 737 13.54 15.01 31.27
C GLY A 737 12.58 16.15 31.02
N ARG A 738 12.69 17.27 31.75
CA ARG A 738 12.20 18.53 31.21
C ARG A 738 12.94 18.71 29.89
N LEU A 739 12.21 18.71 28.78
CA LEU A 739 12.78 19.06 27.49
C LEU A 739 13.01 20.56 27.52
N LYS A 740 14.01 20.99 28.30
CA LYS A 740 14.60 22.33 28.22
C LYS A 740 15.46 22.29 26.96
N GLY A 741 14.82 22.47 25.82
CA GLY A 741 15.45 22.45 24.52
C GLY A 741 15.43 23.85 23.94
N TYR A 742 16.45 24.18 23.14
CA TYR A 742 16.44 25.40 22.34
C TYR A 742 15.12 25.46 21.55
N PRO A 743 14.35 26.56 21.61
CA PRO A 743 13.32 26.74 20.60
C PRO A 743 13.95 26.79 19.23
N PRO A 744 13.26 26.24 18.23
CA PRO A 744 13.68 26.45 16.87
C PRO A 744 13.55 27.93 16.50
N SER A 745 14.65 28.50 16.03
CA SER A 745 14.61 29.77 15.32
C SER A 745 13.91 29.56 13.98
N MET A 746 12.78 30.24 13.77
CA MET A 746 12.02 30.14 12.53
C MET A 746 12.25 31.37 11.67
N ARG A 747 12.49 31.19 10.38
CA ARG A 747 12.66 32.31 9.46
C ARG A 747 11.30 32.89 9.10
N ILE A 748 11.16 34.20 9.24
CA ILE A 748 9.99 34.94 8.79
C ILE A 748 10.08 35.10 7.27
N THR A 749 9.17 34.48 6.54
CA THR A 749 9.10 34.54 5.06
C THR A 749 8.16 35.62 4.56
N ARG A 750 7.16 35.98 5.37
CA ARG A 750 6.17 37.03 5.04
C ARG A 750 5.69 37.71 6.31
N VAL A 751 5.47 39.02 6.22
CA VAL A 751 4.88 39.84 7.28
C VAL A 751 3.61 40.48 6.74
N GLU A 752 2.50 40.32 7.46
CA GLU A 752 1.22 40.98 7.19
C GLU A 752 0.81 41.79 8.42
N THR A 753 0.46 43.07 8.24
CA THR A 753 0.03 43.94 9.33
C THR A 753 -1.45 43.70 9.64
N LEU A 754 -1.77 43.28 10.87
CA LEU A 754 -3.15 43.09 11.37
C LEU A 754 -3.67 44.32 12.13
N GLY A 755 -2.77 45.17 12.64
CA GLY A 755 -3.08 46.37 13.42
C GLY A 755 -1.84 47.24 13.62
N ALA A 756 -1.91 48.26 14.49
CA ALA A 756 -0.80 49.20 14.69
C ALA A 756 0.49 48.52 15.18
N ASP A 757 0.35 47.55 16.08
CA ASP A 757 1.46 46.78 16.68
C ASP A 757 1.26 45.26 16.49
N GLN A 758 0.31 44.85 15.64
CA GLN A 758 -0.03 43.44 15.43
C GLN A 758 0.37 42.98 14.04
N TYR A 759 1.07 41.86 13.98
CA TYR A 759 1.63 41.31 12.75
C TYR A 759 1.37 39.82 12.66
N ARG A 760 0.95 39.35 11.49
CA ARG A 760 0.96 37.94 11.11
C ARG A 760 2.25 37.62 10.41
N LEU A 761 3.04 36.76 11.02
CA LEU A 761 4.30 36.26 10.49
C LEU A 761 4.03 34.91 9.83
N THR A 762 4.28 34.78 8.53
CA THR A 762 4.43 33.45 7.91
C THR A 762 5.87 33.03 8.12
N VAL A 763 6.07 31.81 8.63
CA VAL A 763 7.39 31.33 9.02
C VAL A 763 7.70 29.98 8.39
N ASP A 764 8.99 29.68 8.21
CA ASP A 764 9.48 28.34 7.86
C ASP A 764 10.68 27.94 8.73
N GLY A 765 10.95 26.64 8.78
CA GLY A 765 12.09 26.07 9.52
C GLY A 765 13.41 26.12 8.76
N LEU A 766 13.54 26.93 7.71
CA LEU A 766 14.76 27.00 6.91
C LEU A 766 15.70 28.08 7.43
N HIS A 767 17.01 27.82 7.43
CA HIS A 767 17.97 28.86 7.75
C HIS A 767 17.96 29.97 6.67
N PRO A 768 17.95 31.25 7.05
CA PRO A 768 17.81 32.38 6.12
C PRO A 768 18.90 32.51 5.04
N THR A 769 20.09 31.96 5.27
CA THR A 769 21.17 31.91 4.26
C THR A 769 21.18 30.64 3.40
N ASN A 770 20.33 29.64 3.66
CA ASN A 770 20.40 28.29 3.07
C ASN A 770 21.77 27.58 3.24
N THR A 771 22.69 28.09 4.07
CA THR A 771 24.05 27.53 4.25
C THR A 771 24.24 26.72 5.53
N GLY A 772 23.20 26.59 6.35
CA GLY A 772 23.23 25.82 7.60
C GLY A 772 21.85 25.25 7.88
N VAL A 773 21.80 24.09 8.54
CA VAL A 773 20.53 23.45 8.92
C VAL A 773 20.19 23.94 10.32
N ILE A 774 19.33 24.96 10.45
CA ILE A 774 18.53 25.04 11.68
C ILE A 774 17.51 23.92 11.53
N ILE A 775 17.71 22.84 12.27
CA ILE A 775 16.86 21.66 12.23
C ILE A 775 15.58 22.01 12.98
N CYS A 776 14.61 22.55 12.28
CA CYS A 776 13.23 22.50 12.76
C CYS A 776 12.34 21.94 11.66
N ALA A 777 12.14 20.62 11.72
CA ALA A 777 11.15 19.94 10.89
C ALA A 777 9.71 20.17 11.40
N ASP A 778 9.53 20.92 12.48
CA ASP A 778 8.26 21.08 13.16
C ASP A 778 7.49 22.32 12.69
N THR A 779 6.26 22.47 13.18
CA THR A 779 5.36 23.58 12.86
C THR A 779 5.37 24.62 13.98
N PRO A 780 5.04 25.89 13.72
CA PRO A 780 5.02 26.92 14.76
C PRO A 780 4.11 26.55 15.93
N ALA A 781 2.96 25.92 15.65
CA ALA A 781 2.02 25.47 16.67
C ALA A 781 2.57 24.36 17.58
N ASP A 782 3.64 23.65 17.18
CA ASP A 782 4.30 22.66 18.04
C ASP A 782 5.19 23.33 19.11
N HIS A 783 5.60 24.58 18.85
CA HIS A 783 6.59 25.25 19.66
C HIS A 783 6.00 26.41 20.42
N TYR A 784 5.27 27.31 19.76
CA TYR A 784 4.75 28.56 20.28
C TYR A 784 3.31 28.41 20.75
N ALA A 785 2.94 29.15 21.79
CA ALA A 785 1.60 29.26 22.33
C ALA A 785 1.21 30.75 22.55
N PRO A 786 -0.09 31.09 22.51
CA PRO A 786 -0.56 32.41 22.90
C PRO A 786 -0.05 32.82 24.30
N GLY A 787 0.50 34.03 24.40
CA GLY A 787 1.11 34.57 25.63
C GLY A 787 2.63 34.42 25.70
N ASP A 788 3.25 33.65 24.81
CA ASP A 788 4.70 33.48 24.79
C ASP A 788 5.44 34.79 24.45
N SER A 789 6.50 35.07 25.21
CA SER A 789 7.47 36.14 24.94
C SER A 789 8.47 35.69 23.88
N VAL A 790 8.52 36.40 22.75
CA VAL A 790 9.36 36.08 21.59
C VAL A 790 10.30 37.23 21.24
N VAL A 791 11.38 36.88 20.57
CA VAL A 791 12.36 37.79 20.01
C VAL A 791 12.41 37.60 18.49
N MET A 792 12.39 38.71 17.76
CA MET A 792 12.64 38.74 16.33
C MET A 792 14.01 39.35 16.07
N ARG A 793 14.94 38.55 15.55
CA ARG A 793 16.34 38.90 15.31
C ARG A 793 16.61 39.03 13.81
N ASP A 794 17.17 40.16 13.40
CA ASP A 794 17.66 40.31 12.02
C ASP A 794 18.90 39.43 11.79
N VAL A 795 18.89 38.61 10.76
CA VAL A 795 20.00 37.71 10.45
C VAL A 795 21.23 38.48 9.95
N ALA A 796 21.03 39.66 9.38
CA ALA A 796 22.10 40.51 8.87
C ALA A 796 22.66 41.47 9.94
N SER A 797 22.08 41.52 11.14
CA SER A 797 22.43 42.50 12.17
C SER A 797 22.32 41.92 13.58
N THR A 798 23.41 42.00 14.35
CA THR A 798 23.42 41.59 15.75
C THR A 798 22.74 42.58 16.70
N THR A 799 22.31 43.75 16.20
CA THR A 799 21.73 44.83 17.01
C THR A 799 20.23 45.05 16.80
N ASN A 800 19.65 44.48 15.74
CA ASN A 800 18.22 44.60 15.46
C ASN A 800 17.46 43.45 16.12
N LEU A 801 17.03 43.67 17.37
CA LEU A 801 16.31 42.71 18.19
C LEU A 801 15.00 43.33 18.66
N PHE A 802 13.87 42.74 18.26
CA PHE A 802 12.53 43.21 18.64
C PHE A 802 11.88 42.22 19.59
N LEU A 803 11.32 42.71 20.68
CA LEU A 803 10.51 41.91 21.59
C LEU A 803 9.06 41.89 21.12
N GLY A 804 8.42 40.74 21.23
CA GLY A 804 7.00 40.57 20.94
C GLY A 804 6.34 39.55 21.85
N THR A 805 5.01 39.49 21.78
CA THR A 805 4.20 38.48 22.43
C THR A 805 3.38 37.75 21.39
N VAL A 806 3.32 36.43 21.47
CA VAL A 806 2.49 35.61 20.58
C VAL A 806 1.01 35.81 20.95
N ASP A 807 0.19 36.23 20.00
CA ASP A 807 -1.26 36.40 20.16
C ASP A 807 -2.02 35.13 19.73
N ALA A 808 -1.59 34.52 18.62
CA ALA A 808 -2.16 33.31 18.07
C ALA A 808 -1.12 32.56 17.23
N VAL A 809 -1.30 31.26 17.05
CA VAL A 809 -0.37 30.40 16.30
C VAL A 809 -1.13 29.39 15.45
N THR A 810 -0.63 29.14 14.24
CA THR A 810 -1.13 28.10 13.33
C THR A 810 0.03 27.23 12.84
N LEU A 811 -0.24 26.28 11.93
CA LEU A 811 0.78 25.40 11.34
C LEU A 811 1.86 26.10 10.51
N THR A 812 1.62 27.35 10.08
CA THR A 812 2.58 28.11 9.26
C THR A 812 2.68 29.58 9.63
N THR A 813 1.84 30.06 10.56
CA THR A 813 1.83 31.47 10.95
C THR A 813 1.89 31.67 12.44
N ILE A 814 2.50 32.78 12.86
CA ILE A 814 2.51 33.27 14.23
C ILE A 814 2.01 34.71 14.18
N ASP A 815 0.89 34.97 14.85
CA ASP A 815 0.39 36.32 15.06
C ASP A 815 1.08 36.87 16.31
N VAL A 816 1.73 38.02 16.20
CA VAL A 816 2.51 38.64 17.29
C VAL A 816 2.12 40.09 17.49
N THR A 817 2.14 40.52 18.75
CA THR A 817 2.10 41.93 19.12
C THR A 817 3.53 42.39 19.42
N THR A 818 4.01 43.41 18.71
CA THR A 818 5.35 44.01 18.91
C THR A 818 5.34 45.49 18.55
N THR A 819 6.14 46.29 19.26
CA THR A 819 6.26 47.75 19.04
C THR A 819 7.15 48.12 17.84
N SER A 820 7.62 47.14 17.08
CA SER A 820 8.55 47.35 15.97
C SER A 820 8.18 46.48 14.78
N THR A 821 8.26 47.04 13.57
CA THR A 821 7.88 46.33 12.35
C THR A 821 8.87 45.21 12.03
N PRO A 822 8.44 43.93 12.03
CA PRO A 822 9.30 42.81 11.67
C PRO A 822 9.66 42.83 10.18
N GLY A 823 10.84 42.32 9.82
CA GLY A 823 11.23 42.12 8.42
C GLY A 823 11.17 40.66 7.97
N VAL A 824 11.20 40.42 6.66
CA VAL A 824 11.18 39.08 6.01
C VAL A 824 12.54 38.36 5.99
N PHE A 825 13.53 38.88 6.73
CA PHE A 825 14.84 38.24 6.94
C PHE A 825 15.15 38.10 8.44
N TYR A 826 14.12 38.18 9.27
CA TYR A 826 14.24 38.01 10.70
C TYR A 826 14.02 36.53 11.05
N LEU A 827 14.68 36.09 12.11
CA LEU A 827 14.37 34.86 12.83
C LEU A 827 13.44 35.22 13.99
N ILE A 828 12.35 34.49 14.16
CA ILE A 828 11.58 34.48 15.40
C ILE A 828 12.10 33.37 16.29
N GLU A 829 12.36 33.71 17.55
CA GLU A 829 12.97 32.89 18.59
C GLU A 829 12.25 33.16 19.91
N TYR A 830 12.43 32.34 20.95
CA TYR A 830 12.01 32.78 22.29
C TYR A 830 12.93 33.86 22.85
N SER A 831 12.36 34.63 23.77
CA SER A 831 13.11 35.62 24.51
C SER A 831 14.19 35.00 25.40
N THR A 832 15.19 35.81 25.78
CA THR A 832 16.24 35.39 26.71
C THR A 832 15.66 35.07 28.08
N ALA A 833 16.39 34.31 28.90
CA ALA A 833 15.84 33.73 30.12
C ALA A 833 15.23 34.75 31.11
N GLY A 834 15.81 35.95 31.17
CA GLY A 834 15.33 37.04 32.04
C GLY A 834 14.03 37.72 31.57
N LEU A 835 13.52 37.37 30.38
CA LEU A 835 12.32 37.92 29.75
C LEU A 835 11.27 36.85 29.44
N ALA A 836 11.53 35.61 29.86
CA ALA A 836 10.60 34.50 29.77
C ALA A 836 9.50 34.63 30.82
N THR A 837 8.27 34.27 30.43
CA THR A 837 7.13 34.17 31.35
C THR A 837 7.30 32.97 32.29
N ASP A 838 6.59 32.96 33.42
CA ASP A 838 6.62 31.83 34.36
C ASP A 838 6.28 30.50 33.64
N SER A 839 5.34 30.51 32.69
CA SER A 839 5.06 29.34 31.85
C SER A 839 6.28 28.93 31.02
N GLN A 840 6.98 29.87 30.39
CA GLN A 840 8.18 29.59 29.58
C GLN A 840 9.36 28.99 30.37
N THR A 841 9.41 29.15 31.70
CA THR A 841 10.45 28.57 32.61
C THR A 841 10.58 27.06 32.58
N ASP A 842 9.54 26.39 32.10
CA ASP A 842 9.54 24.94 32.10
C ASP A 842 9.96 24.30 30.77
N TYR A 843 10.08 25.05 29.66
CA TYR A 843 10.30 24.43 28.33
C TYR A 843 11.29 25.12 27.36
N ALA A 844 11.73 26.37 27.55
CA ALA A 844 12.45 27.08 26.46
C ALA A 844 13.50 28.10 26.88
N TYR A 845 14.79 27.83 26.61
CA TYR A 845 15.86 28.79 26.88
C TYR A 845 17.04 28.71 25.89
N GLN A 846 17.51 29.89 25.46
CA GLN A 846 18.80 30.04 24.81
C GLN A 846 19.91 29.84 25.85
N ALA A 847 20.73 28.81 25.70
CA ALA A 847 21.95 28.66 26.50
C ALA A 847 22.97 29.76 26.14
N GLU A 848 23.68 30.28 27.13
CA GLU A 848 24.86 31.12 26.89
C GLU A 848 26.02 30.28 26.33
N ASP A 849 27.09 30.93 25.89
CA ASP A 849 28.28 30.29 25.30
C ASP A 849 28.94 29.24 26.22
N ASP A 850 28.60 29.22 27.52
CA ASP A 850 29.06 28.26 28.52
C ASP A 850 28.18 27.01 28.64
N GLY A 851 27.12 26.89 27.83
CA GLY A 851 26.17 25.78 27.84
C GLY A 851 25.16 25.82 28.98
N ARG A 852 25.02 26.96 29.67
CA ARG A 852 24.06 27.14 30.77
C ARG A 852 22.94 28.10 30.39
N VAL A 853 21.77 27.83 30.94
CA VAL A 853 20.63 28.73 30.86
C VAL A 853 20.76 29.79 31.97
N PRO A 854 20.73 31.10 31.64
CA PRO A 854 20.97 32.18 32.61
C PRO A 854 19.73 32.50 33.46
N PHE A 855 19.23 31.49 34.18
CA PHE A 855 18.27 31.67 35.25
C PHE A 855 18.91 32.29 36.52
N PRO A 856 18.12 32.76 37.51
CA PRO A 856 18.62 33.19 38.81
C PRO A 856 19.51 32.15 39.52
N THR A 857 19.29 30.86 39.22
CA THR A 857 20.23 29.77 39.50
C THR A 857 20.61 29.14 38.17
N PRO A 858 21.86 29.25 37.69
CA PRO A 858 22.25 28.72 36.39
C PRO A 858 22.01 27.21 36.29
N GLU A 859 21.29 26.79 35.26
CA GLU A 859 21.00 25.38 35.00
C GLU A 859 21.71 24.91 33.73
N PRO A 860 22.23 23.68 33.66
CA PRO A 860 22.74 23.12 32.41
C PRO A 860 21.62 23.05 31.38
N ALA A 861 21.87 23.54 30.17
CA ALA A 861 20.91 23.42 29.08
C ALA A 861 20.68 21.94 28.73
N GLY A 862 19.43 21.55 28.47
CA GLY A 862 19.18 20.24 27.86
C GLY A 862 19.72 20.28 26.44
N GLU A 863 20.58 19.33 26.08
CA GLU A 863 21.18 19.23 24.74
C GLU A 863 20.10 19.04 23.65
N TYR A 864 19.58 20.16 23.15
CA TYR A 864 19.05 20.33 21.80
C TYR A 864 19.97 21.30 21.04
N SER A 865 21.28 21.08 21.15
CA SER A 865 22.27 21.70 20.27
C SER A 865 22.90 20.58 19.44
N PRO A 866 22.93 20.67 18.10
CA PRO A 866 24.07 20.11 17.38
C PRO A 866 25.39 20.74 17.84
#